data_AF-A0A7T5UGU7-F1
#
_entry.id   AF-A0A7T5UGU7-F1
#
_cell.length_a   1.000
_cell.length_b   1.000
_cell.length_c   1.000
_cell.angle_alpha   90.00
_cell.angle_beta   90.00
_cell.angle_gamma   90.00
#
_symmetry.space_group_name_H-M   'P 1'
#
loop_
_entity.id
_entity.type
_entity.pdbx_description
1 polymer ?
#
loop_
_entity_poly.entity_id
_entity_poly.type
_entity_poly.pdbx_seq_one_letter_code
_entity_poly.pdbx_strand_id
1 'polypeptide(L)'
;MVAMARIARKRKVWKQIQKGELIRLHLDTETTALERDFAQITAYGDAVGDIAGNFIDSMELLVKRPDRYLPSPQSSLVTRTSPEELDEDSRMPHRLAMGRIAQRVSGAARMIMNLDLPETDVTFKTIRRIGADTYEKGFSETVIEYPLKDDSGQIVHDVRYHPDRNIVAYRFSDDPVSPYYENISNNYYVDEKDGSKWKMIEPRISVRGYRMKWADIYWLRANLVRAGFHPANIFFTHSKATITNKQQPKNYATDTYSVVQAVHLFGPQGEDGLKIGKRKDPRTGLDVPTAKLEKVMEENTRAENKQRGVRQGVLMPDGTVYNAASAHRSPAYDAKADFAIFNYCDDIAPDIVGVMDSQSDEQELRRQLSGTDPLNPHPPIFALPRNTFPHEPTADPVAFLGFDDQLGQLRRVIMPRLDYNLRSYRYDNKKLAEMNAEDFVQMIKEQARKPEALIRIESVRRWPGSVNLFQDALNSAGRNGWDVEQILESFQYLKENPQVCERIREAAEILNWETHRRVDPANPMMEEQATRSGFGDLDYLKSDADSSRYSTAGRPMTKRGVLPSYAEMIFEKARDIYNYHNSIDEILHRLALQPHPVDWSDDPEDLKNFKDLVIRARRHFTKKDCPYADVFKPFFDSNNRFKLVSAGAAREARWGLMKRFLDDDEKERAKKESRYGDGLFDYKYTKGGRILFANLSRDFRIVDYKGRELDAEYLKRQYYRHPQIVQRKFEKGEWRIQFYRLSSEPSITATLFQFADMGKLPELSPVWRARYQALRNLYLNGSPNEDPADMRWQSIPVIENTLKRLEVNAQIDSPEGLSRNFSQSAKGEADVFVKTDEGQRIVAQFRTWLANIKEGSQLSQAQRQMLHFDPHSNVAYDRIEHEIPAENVTVINVPDSLLRKPLEDIRYAPYSLLVGTLSEEQKKKIEKGAPVIFRGELTGRVYYGGPVSLRKLPAAGKGLDTYLEQARRAYEDDSGLKFPDEENRHVLIVQRLLPIANSRPGAVDAGIQTIKVPQSFFDGLVSPRLAHFDARKPFTGLVLPVMYSQQKLEEGKAIRFREMGAPMCAKLDGIEEKDTGHIYESKNLARVTRLTVGQLYDKVSSGEISDTQARRCGFASGFDMWEKVNNAFLAHESPDPSREEIYLLEFDRVNPRSWAYFNPPEAPEAAFSFGGQPVPPSAYRWMAPGANDNVVAPAVLPEKRRARRHPSIKPE
;
A
#
# COMPACT_ATOMS: atom_id res chain seq x y z
N MET A 1 -13.93 45.08 -24.72
CA MET A 1 -15.06 45.29 -23.79
C MET A 1 -14.73 44.57 -22.51
N VAL A 2 -14.51 45.28 -21.41
CA VAL A 2 -14.29 44.66 -20.08
C VAL A 2 -15.62 44.04 -19.67
N ALA A 3 -15.74 42.71 -19.71
CA ALA A 3 -16.93 42.02 -19.24
C ALA A 3 -17.12 42.35 -17.74
N MET A 4 -18.32 42.76 -17.35
CA MET A 4 -18.66 42.95 -15.93
C MET A 4 -18.32 41.67 -15.15
N ALA A 5 -17.57 41.80 -14.06
CA ALA A 5 -17.26 40.68 -13.16
C ALA A 5 -18.55 39.98 -12.71
N ARG A 6 -18.56 38.66 -12.81
CA ARG A 6 -19.69 37.82 -12.39
C ARG A 6 -19.78 37.85 -10.87
N ILE A 7 -20.99 38.04 -10.33
CA ILE A 7 -21.23 38.06 -8.87
C ILE A 7 -22.09 36.84 -8.50
N ALA A 8 -21.59 36.00 -7.59
CA ALA A 8 -22.28 34.79 -7.14
C ALA A 8 -23.52 35.11 -6.30
N ARG A 9 -24.56 34.27 -6.39
CA ARG A 9 -25.69 34.32 -5.44
C ARG A 9 -25.26 33.75 -4.09
N LYS A 10 -25.46 34.49 -3.01
CA LYS A 10 -25.10 34.14 -1.63
C LYS A 10 -25.58 32.73 -1.28
N ARG A 11 -26.87 32.42 -1.48
CA ARG A 11 -27.45 31.10 -1.15
C ARG A 11 -26.72 29.92 -1.80
N LYS A 12 -26.13 30.13 -2.99
CA LYS A 12 -25.48 29.08 -3.79
C LYS A 12 -24.09 28.75 -3.24
N VAL A 13 -23.31 29.77 -2.91
CA VAL A 13 -21.91 29.63 -2.52
C VAL A 13 -21.67 29.71 -1.01
N TRP A 14 -22.70 29.98 -0.20
CA TRP A 14 -22.56 30.18 1.25
C TRP A 14 -21.88 29.00 1.96
N LYS A 15 -22.21 27.75 1.58
CA LYS A 15 -21.55 26.56 2.13
C LYS A 15 -20.05 26.50 1.80
N GLN A 16 -19.63 26.96 0.61
CA GLN A 16 -18.22 27.05 0.21
C GLN A 16 -17.51 28.11 1.05
N ILE A 17 -18.12 29.29 1.21
CA ILE A 17 -17.62 30.38 2.07
C ILE A 17 -17.47 29.92 3.52
N GLN A 18 -18.45 29.20 4.06
CA GLN A 18 -18.40 28.65 5.42
C GLN A 18 -17.28 27.64 5.64
N LYS A 19 -16.73 27.07 4.56
CA LYS A 19 -15.55 26.19 4.54
C LYS A 19 -14.24 26.96 4.30
N GLY A 20 -14.30 28.27 4.01
CA GLY A 20 -13.15 29.11 3.67
C GLY A 20 -12.77 29.09 2.19
N GLU A 21 -13.63 28.57 1.32
CA GLU A 21 -13.39 28.48 -0.12
C GLU A 21 -13.87 29.75 -0.83
N LEU A 22 -12.92 30.56 -1.34
CA LEU A 22 -13.20 31.68 -2.25
C LEU A 22 -12.56 31.48 -3.64
N ILE A 23 -11.66 30.50 -3.76
CA ILE A 23 -10.89 30.21 -4.97
C ILE A 23 -11.09 28.75 -5.40
N ARG A 24 -11.17 28.55 -6.71
CA ARG A 24 -11.20 27.28 -7.43
C ARG A 24 -9.92 27.13 -8.23
N LEU A 25 -9.27 25.98 -8.12
CA LEU A 25 -8.07 25.63 -8.89
C LEU A 25 -8.42 24.41 -9.75
N HIS A 26 -8.46 24.59 -11.06
CA HIS A 26 -8.58 23.51 -12.03
C HIS A 26 -7.18 23.14 -12.50
N LEU A 27 -6.83 21.85 -12.47
CA LEU A 27 -5.51 21.38 -12.89
C LEU A 27 -5.62 20.20 -13.84
N ASP A 28 -4.56 20.04 -14.62
CA ASP A 28 -4.36 18.93 -15.55
C ASP A 28 -2.87 18.60 -15.66
N THR A 29 -2.53 17.35 -15.93
CA THR A 29 -1.15 16.89 -16.08
C THR A 29 -0.95 15.98 -17.28
N GLU A 30 0.11 16.26 -18.03
CA GLU A 30 0.62 15.34 -19.03
C GLU A 30 1.71 14.46 -18.43
N THR A 31 1.72 13.19 -18.81
CA THR A 31 2.60 12.20 -18.20
C THR A 31 3.29 11.28 -19.19
N THR A 32 4.35 10.62 -18.74
CA THR A 32 5.10 9.67 -19.58
C THR A 32 4.31 8.39 -19.89
N ALA A 33 3.34 8.02 -19.05
CA ALA A 33 2.57 6.79 -19.18
C ALA A 33 1.35 6.79 -18.23
N LEU A 34 0.53 5.73 -18.26
CA LEU A 34 -0.71 5.68 -17.47
C LEU A 34 -0.55 5.01 -16.09
N GLU A 35 0.60 4.40 -15.80
CA GLU A 35 0.83 3.69 -14.54
C GLU A 35 0.90 4.66 -13.36
N ARG A 36 -0.04 4.53 -12.42
CA ARG A 36 -0.22 5.46 -11.29
C ARG A 36 1.05 5.73 -10.47
N ASP A 37 1.86 4.70 -10.24
CA ASP A 37 3.02 4.80 -9.34
C ASP A 37 4.32 5.12 -10.09
N PHE A 38 4.38 5.01 -11.42
CA PHE A 38 5.63 5.15 -12.19
C PHE A 38 5.60 6.24 -13.27
N ALA A 39 4.42 6.70 -13.67
CA ALA A 39 4.27 7.82 -14.59
C ALA A 39 4.97 9.08 -14.05
N GLN A 40 5.78 9.73 -14.87
CA GLN A 40 6.38 11.04 -14.59
C GLN A 40 5.51 12.12 -15.19
N ILE A 41 5.33 13.22 -14.45
CA ILE A 41 4.70 14.42 -15.00
C ILE A 41 5.71 15.07 -15.95
N THR A 42 5.32 15.26 -17.21
CA THR A 42 6.09 15.93 -18.27
C THR A 42 5.64 17.37 -18.49
N ALA A 43 4.38 17.67 -18.16
CA ALA A 43 3.86 19.02 -18.10
C ALA A 43 2.72 19.14 -17.08
N TYR A 44 2.58 20.31 -16.48
CA TYR A 44 1.49 20.66 -15.57
C TYR A 44 0.82 21.95 -16.07
N GLY A 45 -0.51 22.00 -15.98
CA GLY A 45 -1.29 23.19 -16.28
C GLY A 45 -2.34 23.46 -15.22
N ASP A 46 -2.64 24.73 -14.98
CA ASP A 46 -3.78 25.13 -14.18
C ASP A 46 -4.58 26.32 -14.71
N ALA A 47 -5.81 26.43 -14.21
CA ALA A 47 -6.68 27.59 -14.34
C ALA A 47 -7.25 27.92 -12.95
N VAL A 48 -7.01 29.15 -12.50
CA VAL A 48 -7.48 29.66 -11.21
C VAL A 48 -8.63 30.62 -11.46
N GLY A 49 -9.71 30.47 -10.70
CA GLY A 49 -10.80 31.44 -10.68
C GLY A 49 -11.46 31.51 -9.31
N ASP A 50 -12.35 32.49 -9.13
CA ASP A 50 -13.09 32.63 -7.88
C ASP A 50 -14.33 31.72 -7.83
N ILE A 51 -14.99 31.67 -6.68
CA ILE A 51 -16.24 30.91 -6.51
C ILE A 51 -17.42 31.45 -7.33
N ALA A 52 -17.33 32.67 -7.87
CA ALA A 52 -18.31 33.21 -8.79
C ALA A 52 -18.09 32.73 -10.23
N GLY A 53 -16.92 32.16 -10.55
CA GLY A 53 -16.56 31.70 -11.91
C GLY A 53 -15.80 32.74 -12.73
N ASN A 54 -15.25 33.78 -12.09
CA ASN A 54 -14.34 34.73 -12.73
C ASN A 54 -12.95 34.10 -12.84
N PHE A 55 -12.38 34.10 -14.04
CA PHE A 55 -11.01 33.66 -14.27
C PHE A 55 -10.02 34.69 -13.72
N ILE A 56 -8.96 34.22 -13.05
CA ILE A 56 -7.93 35.06 -12.42
C ILE A 56 -6.62 34.90 -13.16
N ASP A 57 -6.14 33.67 -13.30
CA ASP A 57 -4.79 33.39 -13.79
C ASP A 57 -4.65 31.91 -14.20
N SER A 58 -3.59 31.58 -14.94
CA SER A 58 -3.22 30.22 -15.34
C SER A 58 -1.71 30.05 -15.35
N MET A 59 -1.23 28.90 -14.91
CA MET A 59 0.17 28.50 -15.01
C MET A 59 0.34 27.33 -15.96
N GLU A 60 1.42 27.34 -16.73
CA GLU A 60 1.89 26.18 -17.49
C GLU A 60 3.36 25.93 -17.15
N LEU A 61 3.71 24.67 -16.95
CA LEU A 61 5.03 24.25 -16.54
C LEU A 61 5.46 23.01 -17.30
N LEU A 62 6.53 23.11 -18.09
CA LEU A 62 7.17 21.97 -18.74
C LEU A 62 8.23 21.37 -17.82
N VAL A 63 8.16 20.05 -17.62
CA VAL A 63 8.99 19.32 -16.69
C VAL A 63 9.98 18.46 -17.47
N LYS A 64 11.26 18.55 -17.09
CA LYS A 64 12.32 17.74 -17.66
C LYS A 64 12.19 16.30 -17.16
N ARG A 65 12.25 15.35 -18.08
CA ARG A 65 12.20 13.92 -17.75
C ARG A 65 13.47 13.50 -17.01
N PRO A 66 13.36 12.82 -15.87
CA PRO A 66 14.52 12.19 -15.25
C PRO A 66 15.05 11.04 -16.12
N ASP A 67 16.37 10.92 -16.26
CA ASP A 67 17.05 10.01 -17.19
C ASP A 67 16.71 8.52 -17.01
N ARG A 68 16.30 8.13 -15.80
CA ARG A 68 15.91 6.77 -15.39
C ARG A 68 14.51 6.33 -15.83
N TYR A 69 13.66 7.24 -16.32
CA TYR A 69 12.26 6.93 -16.66
C TYR A 69 11.98 7.02 -18.14
N LEU A 70 11.37 6.01 -18.74
CA LEU A 70 11.07 6.04 -20.18
C LEU A 70 9.61 6.44 -20.43
N PRO A 71 9.32 7.29 -21.43
CA PRO A 71 7.96 7.50 -21.90
C PRO A 71 7.43 6.25 -22.59
N SER A 72 6.13 6.03 -22.49
CA SER A 72 5.45 5.07 -23.35
C SER A 72 5.25 5.71 -24.73
N PRO A 73 5.43 4.94 -25.84
CA PRO A 73 5.19 5.45 -27.18
C PRO A 73 3.79 6.04 -27.34
N GLN A 74 2.76 5.44 -26.75
CA GLN A 74 1.39 5.94 -26.83
C GLN A 74 1.23 7.30 -26.16
N SER A 75 1.85 7.52 -24.99
CA SER A 75 1.75 8.82 -24.33
C SER A 75 2.40 9.90 -25.19
N SER A 76 3.61 9.67 -25.70
CA SER A 76 4.28 10.60 -26.62
C SER A 76 3.45 10.93 -27.87
N LEU A 77 2.67 9.99 -28.37
CA LEU A 77 1.77 10.20 -29.52
C LEU A 77 0.53 11.02 -29.14
N VAL A 78 -0.03 10.80 -27.95
CA VAL A 78 -1.19 11.58 -27.45
C VAL A 78 -0.78 13.02 -27.15
N THR A 79 0.34 13.21 -26.44
CA THR A 79 0.84 14.55 -26.07
C THR A 79 1.58 15.25 -27.21
N ARG A 80 1.81 14.55 -28.33
CA ARG A 80 2.61 14.99 -29.48
C ARG A 80 3.97 15.54 -29.04
N THR A 81 4.61 14.83 -28.12
CA THR A 81 5.92 15.22 -27.54
C THR A 81 6.92 14.11 -27.81
N SER A 82 7.99 14.43 -28.54
CA SER A 82 9.06 13.47 -28.80
C SER A 82 9.86 13.18 -27.51
N PRO A 83 10.50 12.00 -27.38
CA PRO A 83 11.37 11.72 -26.25
C PRO A 83 12.53 12.70 -26.09
N GLU A 84 13.08 13.21 -27.20
CA GLU A 84 14.15 14.20 -27.17
C GLU A 84 13.68 15.55 -26.62
N GLU A 85 12.47 15.99 -26.98
CA GLU A 85 11.88 17.23 -26.45
C GLU A 85 11.75 17.16 -24.91
N LEU A 86 11.48 15.98 -24.35
CA LEU A 86 11.38 15.77 -22.90
C LEU A 86 12.72 15.92 -22.16
N ASP A 87 13.84 15.82 -22.89
CA ASP A 87 15.20 15.88 -22.37
C ASP A 87 15.84 17.28 -22.53
N GLU A 88 15.14 18.25 -23.12
CA GLU A 88 15.63 19.61 -23.32
C GLU A 88 15.98 20.34 -22.02
N ASP A 89 17.05 21.13 -22.04
CA ASP A 89 17.49 21.97 -20.92
C ASP A 89 16.57 23.19 -20.68
N SER A 90 15.71 23.52 -21.64
CA SER A 90 14.67 24.55 -21.52
C SER A 90 13.61 24.16 -20.47
N ARG A 91 13.41 22.86 -20.24
CA ARG A 91 12.44 22.31 -19.30
C ARG A 91 12.96 22.35 -17.86
N MET A 92 12.04 22.55 -16.91
CA MET A 92 12.42 22.67 -15.51
C MET A 92 12.82 21.31 -14.92
N PRO A 93 13.92 21.22 -14.16
CA PRO A 93 14.27 20.00 -13.43
C PRO A 93 13.13 19.52 -12.54
N HIS A 94 12.89 18.21 -12.54
CA HIS A 94 11.76 17.55 -11.86
C HIS A 94 11.56 18.01 -10.41
N ARG A 95 12.64 18.05 -9.62
CA ARG A 95 12.63 18.54 -8.23
C ARG A 95 12.02 19.94 -8.11
N LEU A 96 12.48 20.89 -8.92
CA LEU A 96 12.05 22.28 -8.85
C LEU A 96 10.61 22.43 -9.36
N ALA A 97 10.27 21.69 -10.43
CA ALA A 97 8.93 21.66 -10.99
C ALA A 97 7.88 21.23 -9.96
N MET A 98 8.11 20.11 -9.27
CA MET A 98 7.21 19.64 -8.22
C MET A 98 7.11 20.62 -7.04
N GLY A 99 8.22 21.30 -6.70
CA GLY A 99 8.24 22.38 -5.72
C GLY A 99 7.34 23.55 -6.10
N ARG A 100 7.43 24.01 -7.35
CA ARG A 100 6.58 25.10 -7.89
C ARG A 100 5.11 24.72 -7.96
N ILE A 101 4.78 23.50 -8.38
CA ILE A 101 3.40 23.01 -8.38
C ILE A 101 2.84 23.01 -6.95
N ALA A 102 3.57 22.45 -5.98
CA ALA A 102 3.12 22.44 -4.59
C ALA A 102 2.97 23.86 -4.00
N GLN A 103 3.88 24.78 -4.33
CA GLN A 103 3.79 26.19 -3.95
C GLN A 103 2.57 26.85 -4.58
N ARG A 104 2.32 26.62 -5.88
CA ARG A 104 1.19 27.15 -6.63
C ARG A 104 -0.13 26.73 -5.98
N VAL A 105 -0.32 25.45 -5.69
CA VAL A 105 -1.54 24.95 -5.03
C VAL A 105 -1.69 25.51 -3.61
N SER A 106 -0.60 25.60 -2.85
CA SER A 106 -0.65 26.13 -1.48
C SER A 106 -0.90 27.64 -1.42
N GLY A 107 -0.45 28.38 -2.45
CA GLY A 107 -0.60 29.83 -2.57
C GLY A 107 -1.89 30.26 -3.26
N ALA A 108 -2.60 29.36 -3.94
CA ALA A 108 -3.77 29.70 -4.77
C ALA A 108 -4.86 30.46 -4.01
N ALA A 109 -5.08 30.17 -2.72
CA ALA A 109 -6.10 30.88 -1.94
C ALA A 109 -5.83 32.40 -1.80
N ARG A 110 -4.55 32.81 -1.86
CA ARG A 110 -4.15 34.23 -1.79
C ARG A 110 -4.39 34.98 -3.08
N MET A 111 -4.67 34.28 -4.18
CA MET A 111 -4.91 34.89 -5.49
C MET A 111 -6.23 35.67 -5.55
N ILE A 112 -7.05 35.61 -4.49
CA ILE A 112 -8.17 36.52 -4.30
C ILE A 112 -7.73 37.99 -4.34
N MET A 113 -6.51 38.30 -3.91
CA MET A 113 -5.92 39.65 -3.95
C MET A 113 -5.64 40.15 -5.37
N ASN A 114 -5.67 39.26 -6.37
CA ASN A 114 -5.45 39.64 -7.77
C ASN A 114 -6.76 40.07 -8.45
N LEU A 115 -7.90 39.97 -7.76
CA LEU A 115 -9.17 40.48 -8.25
C LEU A 115 -9.29 41.98 -7.91
N ASP A 116 -9.92 42.72 -8.81
CA ASP A 116 -10.29 44.13 -8.59
C ASP A 116 -11.52 44.18 -7.67
N LEU A 117 -11.28 44.04 -6.35
CA LEU A 117 -12.30 44.02 -5.31
C LEU A 117 -12.17 45.22 -4.37
N PRO A 118 -13.28 45.71 -3.77
CA PRO A 118 -13.23 46.81 -2.82
C PRO A 118 -12.38 46.47 -1.59
N GLU A 119 -11.55 47.41 -1.16
CA GLU A 119 -10.81 47.35 0.10
C GLU A 119 -11.44 48.29 1.13
N THR A 120 -11.39 47.92 2.41
CA THR A 120 -11.91 48.73 3.51
C THR A 120 -11.06 48.56 4.75
N ASP A 121 -10.70 49.66 5.41
CA ASP A 121 -10.04 49.62 6.71
C ASP A 121 -11.05 49.24 7.80
N VAL A 122 -10.73 48.18 8.53
CA VAL A 122 -11.55 47.69 9.64
C VAL A 122 -10.77 47.71 10.94
N THR A 123 -11.44 48.20 11.99
CA THR A 123 -10.97 48.07 13.37
C THR A 123 -11.90 47.08 14.07
N PHE A 124 -11.33 46.05 14.68
CA PHE A 124 -12.14 44.99 15.28
C PHE A 124 -11.51 44.39 16.53
N LYS A 125 -12.35 43.77 17.35
CA LYS A 125 -11.94 43.03 18.54
C LYS A 125 -12.15 41.54 18.35
N THR A 126 -11.10 40.74 18.56
CA THR A 126 -11.27 39.29 18.76
C THR A 126 -11.58 39.03 20.22
N ILE A 127 -12.54 38.14 20.48
CA ILE A 127 -13.00 37.80 21.83
C ILE A 127 -12.66 36.34 22.09
N ARG A 128 -11.96 36.01 23.17
CA ARG A 128 -11.67 34.62 23.60
C ARG A 128 -12.23 34.36 24.99
N ARG A 129 -13.05 33.33 25.15
CA ARG A 129 -13.57 32.90 26.46
C ARG A 129 -12.80 31.67 26.98
N ILE A 130 -12.35 31.74 28.23
CA ILE A 130 -11.74 30.62 28.96
C ILE A 130 -12.40 30.55 30.34
N GLY A 131 -13.33 29.62 30.55
CA GLY A 131 -14.12 29.59 31.77
C GLY A 131 -15.08 30.79 31.87
N ALA A 132 -15.04 31.46 33.03
CA ALA A 132 -15.78 32.70 33.26
C ALA A 132 -15.09 33.93 32.67
N ASP A 133 -13.81 33.84 32.30
CA ASP A 133 -13.02 34.98 31.84
C ASP A 133 -13.15 35.20 30.33
N THR A 134 -13.26 36.47 29.95
CA THR A 134 -13.31 36.91 28.56
C THR A 134 -12.11 37.80 28.27
N TYR A 135 -11.34 37.44 27.24
CA TYR A 135 -10.14 38.17 26.80
C TYR A 135 -10.42 38.82 25.45
N GLU A 136 -10.25 40.14 25.37
CA GLU A 136 -10.37 40.90 24.13
C GLU A 136 -9.00 41.34 23.61
N LYS A 137 -8.82 41.33 22.29
CA LYS A 137 -7.65 41.91 21.63
C LYS A 137 -8.08 42.72 20.41
N GLY A 138 -7.76 44.01 20.41
CA GLY A 138 -8.05 44.94 19.32
C GLY A 138 -7.02 44.84 18.19
N PHE A 139 -7.50 45.06 16.97
CA PHE A 139 -6.71 45.02 15.75
C PHE A 139 -7.23 46.04 14.74
N SER A 140 -6.35 46.49 13.85
CA SER A 140 -6.68 47.32 12.69
C SER A 140 -5.95 46.76 11.48
N GLU A 141 -6.66 46.50 10.39
CA GLU A 141 -6.09 46.05 9.11
C GLU A 141 -7.00 46.45 7.95
N THR A 142 -6.45 46.51 6.74
CA THR A 142 -7.22 46.68 5.51
C THR A 142 -7.70 45.31 5.03
N VAL A 143 -9.01 45.17 4.79
CA VAL A 143 -9.63 43.91 4.33
C VAL A 143 -10.20 44.07 2.93
N ILE A 144 -10.28 42.96 2.20
CA ILE A 144 -10.89 42.88 0.87
C ILE A 144 -12.34 42.39 1.03
N GLU A 145 -13.31 43.13 0.52
CA GLU A 145 -14.73 42.78 0.59
C GLU A 145 -15.18 41.98 -0.64
N TYR A 146 -15.66 40.74 -0.42
CA TYR A 146 -16.10 39.87 -1.51
C TYR A 146 -17.61 40.05 -1.79
N PRO A 147 -18.00 40.50 -2.99
CA PRO A 147 -19.39 40.82 -3.30
C PRO A 147 -20.23 39.56 -3.54
N LEU A 148 -21.45 39.53 -3.01
CA LEU A 148 -22.44 38.48 -3.24
C LEU A 148 -23.79 39.10 -3.60
N LYS A 149 -24.60 38.41 -4.40
CA LYS A 149 -26.02 38.76 -4.59
C LYS A 149 -26.88 38.04 -3.57
N ASP A 150 -27.65 38.78 -2.78
CA ASP A 150 -28.65 38.18 -1.90
C ASP A 150 -29.85 37.60 -2.70
N ASP A 151 -30.87 37.12 -2.00
CA ASP A 151 -32.07 36.56 -2.64
C ASP A 151 -32.93 37.61 -3.36
N SER A 152 -32.77 38.89 -3.03
CA SER A 152 -33.41 40.02 -3.72
C SER A 152 -32.64 40.48 -4.97
N GLY A 153 -31.40 39.99 -5.13
CA GLY A 153 -30.48 40.38 -6.20
C GLY A 153 -29.62 41.60 -5.85
N GLN A 154 -29.72 42.14 -4.65
CA GLN A 154 -28.88 43.23 -4.14
C GLN A 154 -27.46 42.71 -3.86
N ILE A 155 -26.46 43.53 -4.17
CA ILE A 155 -25.06 43.24 -3.82
C ILE A 155 -24.86 43.50 -2.32
N VAL A 156 -24.36 42.49 -1.61
CA VAL A 156 -24.01 42.53 -0.18
C VAL A 156 -22.55 42.11 0.01
N HIS A 157 -21.89 42.68 1.02
CA HIS A 157 -20.50 42.43 1.38
C HIS A 157 -20.42 41.66 2.70
N ASP A 158 -21.07 40.50 2.77
CA ASP A 158 -21.10 39.65 3.97
C ASP A 158 -19.89 38.73 4.11
N VAL A 159 -18.85 38.95 3.30
CA VAL A 159 -17.62 38.16 3.25
C VAL A 159 -16.42 39.09 3.09
N ARG A 160 -15.37 38.84 3.86
CA ARG A 160 -14.12 39.59 3.87
C ARG A 160 -12.93 38.65 3.79
N TYR A 161 -11.86 39.06 3.13
CA TYR A 161 -10.55 38.42 3.21
C TYR A 161 -9.59 39.35 3.94
N HIS A 162 -8.87 38.81 4.93
CA HIS A 162 -7.89 39.52 5.77
C HIS A 162 -6.48 39.14 5.30
N PRO A 163 -5.80 39.98 4.49
CA PRO A 163 -4.52 39.63 3.87
C PRO A 163 -3.40 39.40 4.88
N ASP A 164 -3.27 40.27 5.88
CA ASP A 164 -2.20 40.21 6.90
C ASP A 164 -2.26 38.94 7.76
N ARG A 165 -3.47 38.38 7.90
CA ARG A 165 -3.71 37.14 8.66
C ARG A 165 -3.88 35.91 7.79
N ASN A 166 -4.08 36.08 6.48
CA ASN A 166 -4.46 35.03 5.56
C ASN A 166 -5.72 34.28 6.07
N ILE A 167 -6.81 35.02 6.27
CA ILE A 167 -8.08 34.52 6.84
C ILE A 167 -9.27 34.98 5.99
N VAL A 168 -10.27 34.11 5.82
CA VAL A 168 -11.60 34.47 5.31
C VAL A 168 -12.51 34.72 6.49
N ALA A 169 -13.30 35.79 6.46
CA ALA A 169 -14.32 36.09 7.44
C ALA A 169 -15.69 36.20 6.77
N TYR A 170 -16.73 35.68 7.41
CA TYR A 170 -18.11 35.85 6.95
C TYR A 170 -19.01 36.34 8.08
N ARG A 171 -20.00 37.15 7.72
CA ARG A 171 -20.96 37.72 8.67
C ARG A 171 -21.82 36.60 9.27
N PHE A 172 -22.05 36.63 10.58
CA PHE A 172 -22.86 35.65 11.30
C PHE A 172 -23.74 36.33 12.36
N SER A 173 -24.84 35.70 12.77
CA SER A 173 -25.81 36.25 13.73
C SER A 173 -25.67 35.73 15.17
N ASP A 174 -24.95 34.64 15.39
CA ASP A 174 -24.82 34.04 16.72
C ASP A 174 -24.03 34.94 17.69
N ASP A 175 -24.13 34.68 18.99
CA ASP A 175 -23.35 35.40 20.01
C ASP A 175 -21.94 34.80 20.16
N PRO A 176 -20.85 35.51 19.81
CA PRO A 176 -19.48 35.03 19.97
C PRO A 176 -19.08 34.80 21.44
N VAL A 177 -19.87 35.32 22.40
CA VAL A 177 -19.65 35.16 23.85
C VAL A 177 -20.40 33.94 24.42
N SER A 178 -21.19 33.24 23.58
CA SER A 178 -21.99 32.08 23.99
C SER A 178 -21.14 30.96 24.63
N PRO A 179 -21.62 30.32 25.73
CA PRO A 179 -20.97 29.14 26.32
C PRO A 179 -20.78 27.99 25.32
N TYR A 180 -21.59 27.93 24.25
CA TYR A 180 -21.46 26.94 23.19
C TYR A 180 -20.06 26.93 22.54
N TYR A 181 -19.33 28.06 22.59
CA TYR A 181 -17.99 28.19 22.02
C TYR A 181 -16.85 28.18 23.06
N GLU A 182 -17.11 27.75 24.29
CA GLU A 182 -16.10 27.69 25.35
C GLU A 182 -14.93 26.73 25.01
N ASN A 183 -13.68 27.16 25.24
CA ASN A 183 -12.45 26.44 24.89
C ASN A 183 -12.22 26.17 23.39
N ILE A 184 -13.05 26.71 22.51
CA ILE A 184 -12.75 26.80 21.08
C ILE A 184 -11.80 27.99 20.92
N SER A 185 -10.71 27.84 20.15
CA SER A 185 -9.89 28.98 19.71
C SER A 185 -10.83 29.93 18.97
N ASN A 186 -11.24 31.03 19.61
CA ASN A 186 -12.30 31.87 19.06
C ASN A 186 -11.84 32.55 17.76
N ASN A 187 -12.30 31.97 16.66
CA ASN A 187 -12.19 32.47 15.29
C ASN A 187 -13.29 33.51 15.04
N TYR A 188 -13.48 34.50 15.90
CA TYR A 188 -14.57 35.49 15.75
C TYR A 188 -14.11 36.90 16.07
N TYR A 189 -14.74 37.88 15.45
CA TYR A 189 -14.57 39.28 15.81
C TYR A 189 -15.86 40.10 15.74
N VAL A 190 -15.85 41.24 16.43
CA VAL A 190 -16.85 42.30 16.31
C VAL A 190 -16.19 43.50 15.65
N ASP A 191 -16.75 43.97 14.54
CA ASP A 191 -16.34 45.20 13.87
C ASP A 191 -16.76 46.40 14.73
N GLU A 192 -15.81 47.26 15.10
CA GLU A 192 -16.06 48.38 16.00
C GLU A 192 -16.90 49.48 15.36
N LYS A 193 -16.94 49.55 14.02
CA LYS A 193 -17.64 50.62 13.29
C LYS A 193 -19.15 50.43 13.26
N ASP A 194 -19.60 49.20 13.01
CA ASP A 194 -21.03 48.88 12.82
C ASP A 194 -21.56 47.84 13.82
N GLY A 195 -20.71 47.31 14.71
CA GLY A 195 -21.06 46.27 15.67
C GLY A 195 -21.34 44.90 15.04
N SER A 196 -21.07 44.73 13.74
CA SER A 196 -21.32 43.48 13.04
C SER A 196 -20.38 42.38 13.50
N LYS A 197 -20.89 41.15 13.51
CA LYS A 197 -20.19 39.98 14.03
C LYS A 197 -19.71 39.11 12.87
N TRP A 198 -18.45 38.69 12.95
CA TRP A 198 -17.77 37.97 11.89
C TRP A 198 -17.11 36.70 12.40
N LYS A 199 -17.24 35.62 11.63
CA LYS A 199 -16.57 34.34 11.89
C LYS A 199 -15.41 34.20 10.93
N MET A 200 -14.22 34.10 11.49
CA MET A 200 -12.98 33.79 10.80
C MET A 200 -12.88 32.29 10.49
N ILE A 201 -12.28 31.98 9.36
CA ILE A 201 -11.90 30.63 8.97
C ILE A 201 -10.63 30.71 8.13
N GLU A 202 -9.75 29.72 8.29
CA GLU A 202 -8.57 29.63 7.46
C GLU A 202 -8.99 29.35 6.00
N PRO A 203 -8.37 30.03 5.03
CA PRO A 203 -8.72 29.93 3.62
C PRO A 203 -8.42 28.52 3.09
N ARG A 204 -9.25 28.07 2.16
CA ARG A 204 -9.12 26.79 1.44
C ARG A 204 -9.39 27.01 -0.04
N ILE A 205 -9.00 26.03 -0.85
CA ILE A 205 -9.36 26.00 -2.26
C ILE A 205 -10.19 24.76 -2.59
N SER A 206 -11.06 24.90 -3.59
CA SER A 206 -11.69 23.76 -4.25
C SER A 206 -10.80 23.34 -5.42
N VAL A 207 -10.19 22.16 -5.34
CA VAL A 207 -9.32 21.60 -6.39
C VAL A 207 -10.15 20.75 -7.35
N ARG A 208 -9.96 20.97 -8.65
CA ARG A 208 -10.80 20.41 -9.72
C ARG A 208 -9.95 19.99 -10.90
N GLY A 209 -10.55 19.17 -11.74
CA GLY A 209 -9.93 18.68 -12.97
C GLY A 209 -10.79 17.58 -13.59
N TYR A 210 -10.59 17.33 -14.87
CA TYR A 210 -11.37 16.36 -15.62
C TYR A 210 -10.78 14.95 -15.41
N ARG A 211 -11.47 14.07 -14.68
CA ARG A 211 -10.96 12.73 -14.27
C ARG A 211 -9.75 12.73 -13.32
N MET A 212 -9.44 13.89 -12.73
CA MET A 212 -8.33 14.11 -11.81
C MET A 212 -8.29 13.12 -10.62
N LYS A 213 -9.44 12.69 -10.10
CA LYS A 213 -9.51 11.77 -8.94
C LYS A 213 -9.02 10.36 -9.27
N TRP A 214 -8.99 9.97 -10.54
CA TRP A 214 -8.60 8.63 -10.98
C TRP A 214 -7.17 8.54 -11.52
N ALA A 215 -6.61 9.67 -11.96
CA ALA A 215 -5.31 9.78 -12.62
C ALA A 215 -4.37 10.80 -11.94
N ASP A 216 -4.53 12.10 -12.23
CA ASP A 216 -3.62 13.20 -11.88
C ASP A 216 -3.22 13.24 -10.40
N ILE A 217 -4.19 13.07 -9.49
CA ILE A 217 -3.92 13.07 -8.05
C ILE A 217 -2.90 11.98 -7.66
N TYR A 218 -2.95 10.81 -8.30
CA TYR A 218 -2.02 9.72 -8.04
C TYR A 218 -0.65 10.02 -8.64
N TRP A 219 -0.62 10.51 -9.87
CA TRP A 219 0.61 10.91 -10.53
C TRP A 219 1.32 12.02 -9.74
N LEU A 220 0.61 13.06 -9.30
CA LEU A 220 1.14 14.11 -8.43
C LEU A 220 1.74 13.52 -7.15
N ARG A 221 1.03 12.62 -6.46
CA ARG A 221 1.54 11.99 -5.22
C ARG A 221 2.85 11.25 -5.43
N ALA A 222 2.94 10.39 -6.46
CA ALA A 222 4.15 9.65 -6.75
C ALA A 222 5.32 10.59 -7.14
N ASN A 223 5.05 11.62 -7.96
CA ASN A 223 6.06 12.59 -8.36
C ASN A 223 6.53 13.47 -7.19
N LEU A 224 5.67 13.83 -6.25
CA LEU A 224 6.06 14.58 -5.04
C LEU A 224 7.00 13.76 -4.15
N VAL A 225 6.73 12.47 -3.95
CA VAL A 225 7.65 11.57 -3.23
C VAL A 225 9.03 11.58 -3.89
N ARG A 226 9.09 11.44 -5.22
CA ARG A 226 10.36 11.49 -5.99
C ARG A 226 11.09 12.82 -5.79
N ALA A 227 10.35 13.91 -5.76
CA ALA A 227 10.91 15.24 -5.51
C ALA A 227 11.35 15.47 -4.06
N GLY A 228 11.11 14.52 -3.13
CA GLY A 228 11.56 14.60 -1.74
C GLY A 228 10.49 15.04 -0.74
N PHE A 229 9.22 15.12 -1.14
CA PHE A 229 8.14 15.34 -0.17
C PHE A 229 7.94 14.10 0.69
N HIS A 230 7.82 14.32 1.99
CA HIS A 230 7.40 13.28 2.91
C HIS A 230 5.96 12.83 2.60
N PRO A 231 5.57 11.55 2.66
CA PRO A 231 4.21 11.11 2.34
C PRO A 231 3.10 11.75 3.18
N ALA A 232 3.41 12.24 4.39
CA ALA A 232 2.44 13.04 5.15
C ALA A 232 2.06 14.38 4.44
N ASN A 233 2.92 14.89 3.55
CA ASN A 233 2.81 16.19 2.90
C ASN A 233 2.34 16.09 1.43
N ILE A 234 2.12 14.90 0.86
CA ILE A 234 1.73 14.74 -0.57
C ILE A 234 0.22 14.85 -0.81
N PHE A 235 -0.58 15.07 0.25
CA PHE A 235 -2.04 15.14 0.19
C PHE A 235 -2.58 16.58 0.21
N PHE A 236 -1.84 17.54 -0.35
CA PHE A 236 -2.22 18.97 -0.32
C PHE A 236 -3.36 19.35 -1.28
N THR A 237 -3.61 18.56 -2.33
CA THR A 237 -4.76 18.79 -3.25
C THR A 237 -6.09 18.48 -2.55
N HIS A 238 -6.12 17.46 -1.70
CA HIS A 238 -7.21 17.13 -0.78
C HIS A 238 -6.74 16.03 0.19
N SER A 239 -7.23 16.05 1.42
CA SER A 239 -6.98 14.98 2.39
C SER A 239 -8.09 14.86 3.41
N LYS A 240 -8.36 13.64 3.85
CA LYS A 240 -8.80 13.32 5.22
C LYS A 240 -8.04 12.12 5.79
N ALA A 241 -6.89 11.74 5.20
CA ALA A 241 -6.17 10.50 5.54
C ALA A 241 -4.69 10.74 5.87
N THR A 242 -4.44 11.12 7.13
CA THR A 242 -3.20 10.92 7.90
C THR A 242 -3.46 11.32 9.36
N ILE A 243 -2.93 10.57 10.34
CA ILE A 243 -3.17 10.73 11.81
C ILE A 243 -2.73 12.07 12.43
N THR A 244 -2.07 12.98 11.71
CA THR A 244 -1.74 14.31 12.24
C THR A 244 -2.76 15.38 11.80
N ASN A 245 -4.04 15.12 12.08
CA ASN A 245 -5.22 15.97 11.82
C ASN A 245 -5.21 17.38 12.48
N LYS A 246 -4.06 17.91 12.93
CA LYS A 246 -4.00 19.11 13.79
C LYS A 246 -3.28 20.33 13.20
N GLN A 247 -2.73 20.29 11.98
CA GLN A 247 -1.81 21.35 11.55
C GLN A 247 -2.24 22.22 10.35
N GLN A 248 -3.09 21.75 9.43
CA GLN A 248 -3.62 22.62 8.36
C GLN A 248 -5.07 22.25 7.94
N PRO A 249 -5.88 23.25 7.57
CA PRO A 249 -7.23 23.07 7.02
C PRO A 249 -7.11 22.41 5.65
N LYS A 250 -7.91 21.38 5.40
CA LYS A 250 -7.73 20.50 4.23
C LYS A 250 -8.59 20.97 3.06
N ASN A 251 -8.00 21.02 1.86
CA ASN A 251 -8.69 21.31 0.59
C ASN A 251 -9.66 20.18 0.20
N TYR A 252 -10.60 20.51 -0.67
CA TYR A 252 -11.58 19.57 -1.21
C TYR A 252 -11.36 19.35 -2.69
N ALA A 253 -11.70 18.15 -3.17
CA ALA A 253 -11.59 17.81 -4.58
C ALA A 253 -12.95 17.45 -5.19
N THR A 254 -13.30 18.11 -6.30
CA THR A 254 -14.45 17.76 -7.15
C THR A 254 -13.92 17.30 -8.51
N ASP A 255 -14.53 16.26 -9.09
CA ASP A 255 -14.13 15.76 -10.41
C ASP A 255 -15.14 16.25 -11.45
N THR A 256 -14.68 17.08 -12.38
CA THR A 256 -15.56 17.72 -13.37
C THR A 256 -16.18 16.71 -14.32
N TYR A 257 -15.51 15.58 -14.59
CA TYR A 257 -16.09 14.50 -15.39
C TYR A 257 -17.36 13.95 -14.73
N SER A 258 -17.33 13.77 -13.40
CA SER A 258 -18.48 13.27 -12.64
C SER A 258 -19.61 14.31 -12.62
N VAL A 259 -19.26 15.60 -12.54
CA VAL A 259 -20.24 16.70 -12.66
C VAL A 259 -20.90 16.71 -14.04
N VAL A 260 -20.12 16.59 -15.12
CA VAL A 260 -20.65 16.49 -16.49
C VAL A 260 -21.62 15.32 -16.62
N GLN A 261 -21.27 14.14 -16.10
CA GLN A 261 -22.19 12.99 -16.13
C GLN A 261 -23.47 13.25 -15.33
N ALA A 262 -23.36 13.78 -14.11
CA ALA A 262 -24.51 14.08 -13.27
C ALA A 262 -25.43 15.14 -13.90
N VAL A 263 -24.87 16.20 -14.47
CA VAL A 263 -25.66 17.26 -15.13
C VAL A 263 -26.32 16.76 -16.41
N HIS A 264 -25.64 15.90 -17.19
CA HIS A 264 -26.25 15.26 -18.36
C HIS A 264 -27.45 14.38 -17.95
N LEU A 265 -27.32 13.60 -16.89
CA LEU A 265 -28.35 12.65 -16.43
C LEU A 265 -29.50 13.29 -15.65
N PHE A 266 -29.21 14.28 -14.81
CA PHE A 266 -30.14 14.82 -13.81
C PHE A 266 -30.44 16.31 -14.01
N GLY A 267 -29.69 17.00 -14.87
CA GLY A 267 -29.95 18.39 -15.22
C GLY A 267 -31.07 18.54 -16.27
N PRO A 268 -31.27 19.77 -16.77
CA PRO A 268 -32.18 20.04 -17.88
C PRO A 268 -31.89 19.14 -19.09
N GLN A 269 -32.91 18.89 -19.91
CA GLN A 269 -32.84 17.93 -21.03
C GLN A 269 -33.07 18.62 -22.38
N GLY A 270 -32.78 17.89 -23.45
CA GLY A 270 -32.99 18.37 -24.82
C GLY A 270 -31.98 19.44 -25.21
N GLU A 271 -32.45 20.52 -25.81
CA GLU A 271 -31.54 21.60 -26.19
C GLU A 271 -31.05 22.42 -24.98
N ASP A 272 -31.81 22.48 -23.89
CA ASP A 272 -31.51 23.21 -22.65
C ASP A 272 -30.49 22.46 -21.77
N GLY A 273 -30.27 21.18 -22.06
CA GLY A 273 -29.40 20.29 -21.30
C GLY A 273 -27.96 20.25 -21.79
N LEU A 274 -27.10 19.71 -20.93
CA LEU A 274 -25.72 19.41 -21.28
C LEU A 274 -25.66 18.26 -22.28
N LYS A 275 -25.00 18.48 -23.41
CA LYS A 275 -24.80 17.46 -24.44
C LYS A 275 -23.47 16.76 -24.27
N ILE A 276 -23.46 15.44 -24.48
CA ILE A 276 -22.22 14.67 -24.65
C ILE A 276 -22.00 14.44 -26.15
N GLY A 277 -20.74 14.32 -26.55
CA GLY A 277 -20.40 14.12 -27.97
C GLY A 277 -20.41 12.67 -28.38
N LYS A 278 -19.98 12.42 -29.62
CA LYS A 278 -19.82 11.08 -30.19
C LYS A 278 -18.38 10.85 -30.64
N ARG A 279 -17.96 9.59 -30.64
CA ARG A 279 -16.70 9.13 -31.25
C ARG A 279 -16.95 7.84 -32.02
N LYS A 280 -16.11 7.53 -33.00
CA LYS A 280 -16.15 6.21 -33.65
C LYS A 280 -15.61 5.15 -32.71
N ASP A 281 -16.39 4.10 -32.47
CA ASP A 281 -15.92 2.89 -31.82
C ASP A 281 -14.91 2.20 -32.75
N PRO A 282 -13.65 2.00 -32.31
CA PRO A 282 -12.64 1.40 -33.16
C PRO A 282 -12.87 -0.07 -33.50
N ARG A 283 -13.73 -0.77 -32.73
CA ARG A 283 -14.06 -2.20 -32.96
C ARG A 283 -15.18 -2.37 -33.98
N THR A 284 -16.19 -1.50 -33.92
CA THR A 284 -17.42 -1.64 -34.71
C THR A 284 -17.53 -0.62 -35.83
N GLY A 285 -16.74 0.47 -35.78
CA GLY A 285 -16.81 1.60 -36.71
C GLY A 285 -18.01 2.54 -36.49
N LEU A 286 -18.89 2.22 -35.55
CA LEU A 286 -20.13 2.96 -35.27
C LEU A 286 -19.85 4.19 -34.39
N ASP A 287 -20.65 5.23 -34.55
CA ASP A 287 -20.62 6.38 -33.65
C ASP A 287 -21.21 5.99 -32.28
N VAL A 288 -20.40 6.10 -31.24
CA VAL A 288 -20.76 5.81 -29.85
C VAL A 288 -20.66 7.07 -28.99
N PRO A 289 -21.56 7.26 -28.00
CA PRO A 289 -21.51 8.36 -27.06
C PRO A 289 -20.18 8.45 -26.30
N THR A 290 -19.75 9.69 -26.02
CA THR A 290 -18.52 9.95 -25.28
C THR A 290 -18.58 11.23 -24.46
N ALA A 291 -18.20 11.13 -23.19
CA ALA A 291 -17.98 12.26 -22.30
C ALA A 291 -16.48 12.60 -22.24
N LYS A 292 -15.82 12.73 -23.39
CA LYS A 292 -14.46 13.29 -23.46
C LYS A 292 -14.56 14.80 -23.39
N LEU A 293 -13.63 15.47 -22.68
CA LEU A 293 -13.64 16.92 -22.52
C LEU A 293 -13.76 17.65 -23.87
N GLU A 294 -12.89 17.34 -24.83
CA GLU A 294 -12.89 17.91 -26.18
C GLU A 294 -14.26 17.79 -26.88
N LYS A 295 -14.92 16.64 -26.77
CA LYS A 295 -16.21 16.36 -27.41
C LYS A 295 -17.38 17.02 -26.70
N VAL A 296 -17.30 17.14 -25.38
CA VAL A 296 -18.29 17.89 -24.59
C VAL A 296 -18.14 19.40 -24.88
N MET A 297 -16.91 19.91 -24.99
CA MET A 297 -16.67 21.29 -25.38
C MET A 297 -17.26 21.56 -26.78
N GLU A 298 -16.88 20.77 -27.79
CA GLU A 298 -17.37 20.90 -29.18
C GLU A 298 -18.90 20.98 -29.28
N GLU A 299 -19.64 20.05 -28.64
CA GLU A 299 -21.10 20.00 -28.74
C GLU A 299 -21.83 21.17 -28.07
N ASN A 300 -21.21 21.82 -27.10
CA ASN A 300 -21.83 22.86 -26.27
C ASN A 300 -21.34 24.29 -26.60
N THR A 301 -20.58 24.48 -27.69
CA THR A 301 -20.03 25.78 -28.14
C THR A 301 -21.00 26.69 -28.93
N ARG A 302 -22.32 26.45 -28.87
CA ARG A 302 -23.33 27.17 -29.71
C ARG A 302 -23.58 28.64 -29.30
N ALA A 303 -24.13 29.46 -30.20
CA ALA A 303 -24.47 30.87 -29.94
C ALA A 303 -25.72 31.08 -29.04
N GLU A 304 -25.98 32.33 -28.65
CA GLU A 304 -27.05 32.82 -27.74
C GLU A 304 -28.39 32.05 -27.86
N ASN A 305 -28.94 31.60 -26.73
CA ASN A 305 -30.31 31.09 -26.65
C ASN A 305 -31.21 32.01 -25.82
N LYS A 306 -32.01 32.81 -26.54
CA LYS A 306 -32.89 33.85 -25.96
C LYS A 306 -34.06 33.31 -25.14
N GLN A 307 -34.50 32.06 -25.34
CA GLN A 307 -35.53 31.44 -24.50
C GLN A 307 -34.98 30.99 -23.13
N ARG A 308 -33.65 30.81 -23.01
CA ARG A 308 -32.98 30.23 -21.82
C ARG A 308 -32.31 31.24 -20.89
N GLY A 309 -32.21 32.51 -21.27
CA GLY A 309 -31.36 33.48 -20.57
C GLY A 309 -29.85 33.16 -20.65
N VAL A 310 -29.45 32.19 -21.48
CA VAL A 310 -28.04 31.81 -21.72
C VAL A 310 -27.52 32.64 -22.89
N ARG A 311 -26.69 33.64 -22.58
CA ARG A 311 -26.19 34.64 -23.53
C ARG A 311 -25.21 34.06 -24.56
N GLN A 312 -24.55 32.95 -24.25
CA GLN A 312 -23.54 32.29 -25.09
C GLN A 312 -23.34 30.83 -24.63
N GLY A 313 -22.98 29.91 -25.53
CA GLY A 313 -22.55 28.57 -25.19
C GLY A 313 -21.17 28.55 -24.52
N VAL A 314 -20.60 27.36 -24.33
CA VAL A 314 -19.31 27.20 -23.65
C VAL A 314 -18.20 27.86 -24.46
N LEU A 315 -17.48 28.77 -23.83
CA LEU A 315 -16.27 29.39 -24.36
C LEU A 315 -15.10 29.18 -23.41
N MET A 316 -13.90 29.23 -23.96
CA MET A 316 -12.67 29.34 -23.19
C MET A 316 -12.68 30.62 -22.34
N PRO A 317 -11.92 30.69 -21.23
CA PRO A 317 -11.89 31.87 -20.35
C PRO A 317 -11.50 33.18 -21.05
N ASP A 318 -10.76 33.11 -22.16
CA ASP A 318 -10.37 34.25 -23.00
C ASP A 318 -11.45 34.68 -24.01
N GLY A 319 -12.61 34.01 -24.00
CA GLY A 319 -13.73 34.25 -24.89
C GLY A 319 -13.66 33.51 -26.24
N THR A 320 -12.61 32.70 -26.48
CA THR A 320 -12.45 31.94 -27.72
C THR A 320 -13.24 30.63 -27.72
N VAL A 321 -13.48 30.07 -28.91
CA VAL A 321 -14.06 28.73 -29.08
C VAL A 321 -12.98 27.68 -28.83
N TYR A 322 -13.37 26.55 -28.23
CA TYR A 322 -12.47 25.42 -28.01
C TYR A 322 -11.86 24.92 -29.33
N ASN A 323 -10.54 24.73 -29.32
CA ASN A 323 -9.74 24.23 -30.43
C ASN A 323 -9.14 22.87 -30.06
N ALA A 324 -9.71 21.81 -30.62
CA ALA A 324 -9.23 20.45 -30.40
C ALA A 324 -7.77 20.22 -30.84
N ALA A 325 -7.22 21.04 -31.74
CA ALA A 325 -5.82 20.94 -32.15
C ALA A 325 -4.83 21.36 -31.04
N SER A 326 -5.30 22.16 -30.08
CA SER A 326 -4.52 22.65 -28.92
C SER A 326 -4.61 21.73 -27.70
N ALA A 327 -5.55 20.79 -27.68
CA ALA A 327 -5.74 19.80 -26.62
C ALA A 327 -4.56 18.82 -26.51
N HIS A 328 -4.30 18.27 -25.33
CA HIS A 328 -3.25 17.28 -24.99
C HIS A 328 -1.80 17.77 -25.17
N ARG A 329 -1.60 18.91 -25.84
CA ARG A 329 -0.27 19.55 -25.98
C ARG A 329 0.00 20.56 -24.86
N SER A 330 -1.05 21.22 -24.39
CA SER A 330 -0.98 22.23 -23.33
C SER A 330 -1.96 21.86 -22.21
N PRO A 331 -1.48 21.28 -21.10
CA PRO A 331 -2.37 20.96 -19.97
C PRO A 331 -3.03 22.22 -19.38
N ALA A 332 -2.43 23.41 -19.56
CA ALA A 332 -3.06 24.66 -19.14
C ALA A 332 -4.28 25.01 -20.01
N TYR A 333 -4.26 24.63 -21.29
CA TYR A 333 -5.41 24.74 -22.18
C TYR A 333 -6.54 23.81 -21.75
N ASP A 334 -6.23 22.56 -21.41
CA ASP A 334 -7.23 21.60 -20.95
C ASP A 334 -7.78 21.94 -19.56
N ALA A 335 -6.95 22.46 -18.64
CA ALA A 335 -7.42 23.01 -17.37
C ALA A 335 -8.36 24.22 -17.54
N LYS A 336 -8.11 25.09 -18.52
CA LYS A 336 -9.00 26.21 -18.88
C LYS A 336 -10.32 25.71 -19.48
N ALA A 337 -10.28 24.68 -20.31
CA ALA A 337 -11.48 24.04 -20.84
C ALA A 337 -12.30 23.37 -19.72
N ASP A 338 -11.64 22.73 -18.75
CA ASP A 338 -12.26 22.18 -17.55
C ASP A 338 -12.95 23.26 -16.69
N PHE A 339 -12.27 24.40 -16.49
CA PHE A 339 -12.84 25.56 -15.80
C PHE A 339 -14.10 26.08 -16.51
N ALA A 340 -14.04 26.21 -17.84
CA ALA A 340 -15.16 26.68 -18.65
C ALA A 340 -16.36 25.72 -18.59
N ILE A 341 -16.14 24.42 -18.79
CA ILE A 341 -17.24 23.44 -18.78
C ILE A 341 -17.85 23.28 -17.39
N PHE A 342 -17.04 23.37 -16.33
CA PHE A 342 -17.56 23.37 -14.97
C PHE A 342 -18.51 24.56 -14.75
N ASN A 343 -18.07 25.78 -15.10
CA ASN A 343 -18.89 26.98 -14.90
C ASN A 343 -20.18 26.91 -15.70
N TYR A 344 -20.14 26.34 -16.91
CA TYR A 344 -21.34 26.11 -17.71
C TYR A 344 -22.30 25.11 -17.05
N CYS A 345 -21.78 23.98 -16.53
CA CYS A 345 -22.58 23.03 -15.74
C CYS A 345 -23.24 23.70 -14.52
N ASP A 346 -22.48 24.57 -13.85
CA ASP A 346 -22.93 25.33 -12.68
C ASP A 346 -23.98 26.41 -13.03
N ASP A 347 -24.03 26.86 -14.28
CA ASP A 347 -25.04 27.79 -14.79
C ASP A 347 -26.35 27.11 -15.14
N ILE A 348 -26.29 25.95 -15.81
CA ILE A 348 -27.48 25.25 -16.29
C ILE A 348 -28.11 24.34 -15.24
N ALA A 349 -27.33 23.80 -14.29
CA ALA A 349 -27.81 22.87 -13.26
C ALA A 349 -27.18 23.15 -11.88
N PRO A 350 -27.35 24.36 -11.32
CA PRO A 350 -26.69 24.79 -10.08
C PRO A 350 -26.99 23.90 -8.87
N ASP A 351 -28.19 23.33 -8.78
CA ASP A 351 -28.57 22.49 -7.64
C ASP A 351 -27.86 21.12 -7.68
N ILE A 352 -27.76 20.52 -8.87
CA ILE A 352 -27.00 19.28 -9.09
C ILE A 352 -25.52 19.51 -8.78
N VAL A 353 -24.92 20.58 -9.31
CA VAL A 353 -23.52 20.94 -9.03
C VAL A 353 -23.30 21.21 -7.54
N GLY A 354 -24.23 21.90 -6.88
CA GLY A 354 -24.18 22.16 -5.44
C GLY A 354 -24.19 20.89 -4.60
N VAL A 355 -24.99 19.88 -4.97
CA VAL A 355 -24.99 18.56 -4.32
C VAL A 355 -23.64 17.86 -4.52
N MET A 356 -23.12 17.84 -5.75
CA MET A 356 -21.83 17.22 -6.08
C MET A 356 -20.66 17.87 -5.32
N ASP A 357 -20.62 19.20 -5.26
CA ASP A 357 -19.62 19.95 -4.50
C ASP A 357 -19.74 19.71 -2.99
N SER A 358 -20.95 19.58 -2.46
CA SER A 358 -21.15 19.29 -1.03
C SER A 358 -20.59 17.91 -0.64
N GLN A 359 -20.71 16.92 -1.52
CA GLN A 359 -20.24 15.55 -1.33
C GLN A 359 -18.72 15.39 -1.45
N SER A 360 -18.00 16.43 -1.92
CA SER A 360 -16.53 16.48 -1.85
C SER A 360 -16.02 16.49 -0.40
N ASP A 361 -16.85 16.90 0.56
CA ASP A 361 -16.57 16.78 1.99
C ASP A 361 -17.09 15.45 2.53
N GLU A 362 -16.18 14.56 2.93
CA GLU A 362 -16.51 13.26 3.54
C GLU A 362 -17.49 13.36 4.73
N GLN A 363 -17.44 14.41 5.56
CA GLN A 363 -18.38 14.52 6.68
C GLN A 363 -19.79 14.81 6.20
N GLU A 364 -19.91 15.69 5.21
CA GLU A 364 -21.18 16.02 4.58
C GLU A 364 -21.71 14.85 3.77
N LEU A 365 -20.85 14.15 3.02
CA LEU A 365 -21.21 12.91 2.33
C LEU A 365 -21.76 11.86 3.32
N ARG A 366 -21.09 11.65 4.46
CA ARG A 366 -21.58 10.75 5.52
C ARG A 366 -22.94 11.19 6.04
N ARG A 367 -23.12 12.48 6.31
CA ARG A 367 -24.40 13.03 6.77
C ARG A 367 -25.52 12.84 5.76
N GLN A 368 -25.23 13.04 4.47
CA GLN A 368 -26.21 12.88 3.39
C GLN A 368 -26.58 11.40 3.17
N LEU A 369 -25.58 10.52 3.10
CA LEU A 369 -25.80 9.09 2.89
C LEU A 369 -26.48 8.41 4.08
N SER A 370 -26.16 8.79 5.31
CA SER A 370 -26.79 8.22 6.51
C SER A 370 -28.17 8.81 6.84
N GLY A 371 -28.58 9.89 6.18
CA GLY A 371 -29.79 10.65 6.52
C GLY A 371 -29.62 11.55 7.76
N THR A 372 -30.52 12.51 7.92
CA THR A 372 -30.49 13.50 9.02
C THR A 372 -31.27 13.08 10.27
N ASP A 373 -31.96 11.94 10.22
CA ASP A 373 -32.84 11.50 11.30
C ASP A 373 -32.30 10.23 11.99
N PRO A 374 -31.73 10.35 13.20
CA PRO A 374 -31.27 9.20 13.97
C PRO A 374 -32.42 8.27 14.42
N LEU A 375 -33.68 8.65 14.22
CA LEU A 375 -34.88 7.86 14.53
C LEU A 375 -35.50 7.19 13.29
N ASN A 376 -34.97 7.42 12.08
CA ASN A 376 -35.46 6.78 10.87
C ASN A 376 -34.50 5.63 10.46
N PRO A 377 -34.80 4.36 10.81
CA PRO A 377 -33.88 3.23 10.66
C PRO A 377 -33.75 2.72 9.21
N HIS A 378 -34.21 3.49 8.22
CA HIS A 378 -34.35 3.01 6.84
C HIS A 378 -33.25 3.56 5.92
N PRO A 379 -32.63 2.72 5.07
CA PRO A 379 -31.60 3.18 4.15
C PRO A 379 -32.17 4.19 3.13
N PRO A 380 -31.60 5.38 2.94
CA PRO A 380 -32.03 6.25 1.85
C PRO A 380 -31.68 5.66 0.48
N ILE A 381 -32.51 5.97 -0.53
CA ILE A 381 -32.30 5.55 -1.92
C ILE A 381 -31.70 6.71 -2.72
N PHE A 382 -30.65 6.41 -3.47
CA PHE A 382 -29.94 7.38 -4.31
C PHE A 382 -29.85 6.90 -5.75
N ALA A 383 -29.62 7.84 -6.66
CA ALA A 383 -29.19 7.55 -8.01
C ALA A 383 -27.68 7.83 -8.15
N LEU A 384 -26.94 6.81 -8.60
CA LEU A 384 -25.48 6.88 -8.76
C LEU A 384 -25.12 6.90 -10.25
N PRO A 385 -24.46 7.94 -10.78
CA PRO A 385 -23.97 7.96 -12.16
C PRO A 385 -23.03 6.79 -12.47
N ARG A 386 -23.17 6.23 -13.66
CA ARG A 386 -22.34 5.15 -14.20
C ARG A 386 -21.97 5.43 -15.65
N ASN A 387 -20.70 5.22 -15.97
CA ASN A 387 -20.25 5.18 -17.36
C ASN A 387 -20.51 3.80 -17.96
N THR A 388 -21.26 3.74 -19.06
CA THR A 388 -21.77 2.51 -19.68
C THR A 388 -21.23 2.27 -21.08
N PHE A 389 -20.00 2.73 -21.35
CA PHE A 389 -19.34 2.58 -22.66
C PHE A 389 -19.48 1.13 -23.21
N PRO A 390 -19.95 0.94 -24.46
CA PRO A 390 -20.16 1.95 -25.51
C PRO A 390 -21.51 2.69 -25.51
N HIS A 391 -22.39 2.45 -24.54
CA HIS A 391 -23.70 3.11 -24.44
C HIS A 391 -23.64 4.48 -23.76
N GLU A 392 -24.72 5.26 -23.89
CA GLU A 392 -24.88 6.52 -23.15
C GLU A 392 -24.72 6.28 -21.64
N PRO A 393 -24.16 7.25 -20.88
CA PRO A 393 -24.12 7.18 -19.43
C PRO A 393 -25.51 6.86 -18.85
N THR A 394 -25.53 6.10 -17.77
CA THR A 394 -26.77 5.75 -17.05
C THR A 394 -26.61 6.05 -15.57
N ALA A 395 -27.67 5.87 -14.80
CA ALA A 395 -27.60 5.89 -13.34
C ALA A 395 -28.15 4.58 -12.77
N ASP A 396 -27.60 4.17 -11.62
CA ASP A 396 -28.06 3.00 -10.89
C ASP A 396 -28.82 3.46 -9.62
N PRO A 397 -30.06 2.99 -9.40
CA PRO A 397 -30.77 3.23 -8.15
C PRO A 397 -30.20 2.31 -7.06
N VAL A 398 -29.73 2.89 -5.97
CA VAL A 398 -28.97 2.17 -4.93
C VAL A 398 -29.47 2.51 -3.53
N ALA A 399 -29.44 1.54 -2.62
CA ALA A 399 -29.65 1.76 -1.20
C ALA A 399 -28.30 1.85 -0.47
N PHE A 400 -28.15 2.75 0.51
CA PHE A 400 -26.93 2.85 1.32
C PHE A 400 -26.95 1.88 2.51
N LEU A 401 -26.08 0.86 2.54
CA LEU A 401 -26.02 -0.09 3.66
C LEU A 401 -25.05 0.31 4.78
N GLY A 402 -24.07 1.16 4.48
CA GLY A 402 -23.06 1.54 5.46
C GLY A 402 -21.72 1.89 4.84
N PHE A 403 -20.82 2.38 5.69
CA PHE A 403 -19.41 2.52 5.38
C PHE A 403 -18.64 1.32 5.93
N ASP A 404 -17.62 0.89 5.20
CA ASP A 404 -16.75 -0.23 5.60
C ASP A 404 -15.73 0.13 6.69
N ASP A 405 -15.69 1.39 7.12
CA ASP A 405 -14.62 1.94 7.94
C ASP A 405 -14.82 1.78 9.44
N GLN A 406 -16.02 1.37 9.86
CA GLN A 406 -16.26 0.84 11.20
C GLN A 406 -15.56 -0.52 11.42
N LEU A 407 -15.03 -1.14 10.35
CA LEU A 407 -14.49 -2.51 10.35
C LEU A 407 -13.15 -2.65 9.60
N GLY A 408 -12.66 -1.63 8.86
CA GLY A 408 -11.40 -1.78 8.11
C GLY A 408 -10.75 -0.55 7.46
N GLN A 409 -11.12 0.69 7.82
CA GLN A 409 -10.44 1.94 7.39
C GLN A 409 -10.25 2.23 5.86
N LEU A 410 -10.82 1.46 4.92
CA LEU A 410 -10.73 1.79 3.49
C LEU A 410 -11.66 2.93 3.05
N ARG A 411 -12.65 3.28 3.87
CA ARG A 411 -13.61 4.37 3.63
C ARG A 411 -14.34 4.16 2.30
N ARG A 412 -14.95 3.00 2.17
CA ARG A 412 -15.82 2.64 1.05
C ARG A 412 -17.27 2.61 1.50
N VAL A 413 -18.13 2.85 0.54
CA VAL A 413 -19.57 2.93 0.65
C VAL A 413 -20.15 1.66 0.04
N ILE A 414 -21.01 0.96 0.77
CA ILE A 414 -21.60 -0.31 0.35
C ILE A 414 -23.03 -0.06 -0.12
N MET A 415 -23.30 -0.38 -1.39
CA MET A 415 -24.53 0.00 -2.09
C MET A 415 -25.08 -1.11 -2.98
N PRO A 416 -26.06 -1.91 -2.52
CA PRO A 416 -26.84 -2.79 -3.38
C PRO A 416 -27.68 -1.98 -4.37
N ARG A 417 -27.71 -2.47 -5.60
CA ARG A 417 -28.58 -2.00 -6.67
C ARG A 417 -30.01 -2.47 -6.47
N LEU A 418 -30.96 -1.59 -6.79
CA LEU A 418 -32.39 -1.83 -6.62
C LEU A 418 -33.13 -2.05 -7.94
N ASP A 419 -32.46 -1.83 -9.08
CA ASP A 419 -32.97 -2.12 -10.43
C ASP A 419 -32.93 -3.62 -10.79
N TYR A 420 -32.56 -4.48 -9.84
CA TYR A 420 -32.78 -5.92 -9.89
C TYR A 420 -33.91 -6.32 -8.95
N ASN A 421 -34.67 -7.37 -9.29
CA ASN A 421 -35.58 -8.00 -8.34
C ASN A 421 -34.79 -8.82 -7.31
N LEU A 422 -34.51 -8.23 -6.15
CA LEU A 422 -33.67 -8.84 -5.10
C LEU A 422 -34.32 -10.09 -4.47
N ARG A 423 -35.65 -10.21 -4.53
CA ARG A 423 -36.39 -11.36 -3.99
C ARG A 423 -36.21 -12.62 -4.83
N SER A 424 -36.08 -12.47 -6.15
CA SER A 424 -35.88 -13.57 -7.10
C SER A 424 -34.44 -13.72 -7.59
N TYR A 425 -33.56 -12.75 -7.31
CA TYR A 425 -32.16 -12.79 -7.73
C TYR A 425 -31.45 -14.04 -7.19
N ARG A 426 -30.66 -14.68 -8.05
CA ARG A 426 -29.87 -15.87 -7.70
C ARG A 426 -28.41 -15.70 -8.13
N TYR A 427 -27.52 -16.18 -7.28
CA TYR A 427 -26.09 -16.35 -7.56
C TYR A 427 -25.73 -17.80 -7.22
N ASP A 428 -25.09 -18.52 -8.14
CA ASP A 428 -24.81 -19.97 -8.02
C ASP A 428 -26.01 -20.78 -7.54
N ASN A 429 -27.17 -20.51 -8.16
CA ASN A 429 -28.48 -21.09 -7.84
C ASN A 429 -29.02 -20.79 -6.42
N LYS A 430 -28.29 -20.06 -5.57
CA LYS A 430 -28.75 -19.62 -4.24
C LYS A 430 -29.45 -18.27 -4.33
N LYS A 431 -30.54 -18.09 -3.59
CA LYS A 431 -31.13 -16.76 -3.37
C LYS A 431 -30.26 -15.94 -2.41
N LEU A 432 -30.39 -14.61 -2.45
CA LEU A 432 -29.64 -13.72 -1.54
C LEU A 432 -29.83 -14.07 -0.05
N ALA A 433 -31.03 -14.51 0.36
CA ALA A 433 -31.30 -14.93 1.74
C ALA A 433 -30.58 -16.24 2.15
N GLU A 434 -30.25 -17.09 1.17
CA GLU A 434 -29.59 -18.39 1.34
C GLU A 434 -28.06 -18.27 1.34
N MET A 435 -27.51 -17.17 0.84
CA MET A 435 -26.07 -16.92 0.75
C MET A 435 -25.46 -16.58 2.11
N ASN A 436 -24.27 -17.11 2.39
CA ASN A 436 -23.42 -16.70 3.53
C ASN A 436 -22.44 -15.57 3.12
N ALA A 437 -21.62 -15.07 4.05
CA ALA A 437 -20.67 -14.00 3.77
C ALA A 437 -19.61 -14.38 2.69
N GLU A 438 -19.10 -15.61 2.70
CA GLU A 438 -18.13 -16.11 1.70
C GLU A 438 -18.74 -16.17 0.29
N ASP A 439 -20.01 -16.60 0.18
CA ASP A 439 -20.76 -16.58 -1.10
C ASP A 439 -20.84 -15.14 -1.65
N PHE A 440 -21.09 -14.15 -0.77
CA PHE A 440 -21.08 -12.73 -1.14
C PHE A 440 -19.67 -12.23 -1.52
N VAL A 441 -18.62 -12.66 -0.82
CA VAL A 441 -17.22 -12.33 -1.15
C VAL A 441 -16.89 -12.79 -2.57
N GLN A 442 -17.24 -14.03 -2.92
CA GLN A 442 -17.01 -14.59 -4.25
C GLN A 442 -17.80 -13.81 -5.31
N MET A 443 -19.10 -13.59 -5.08
CA MET A 443 -19.96 -12.82 -6.00
C MET A 443 -19.38 -11.42 -6.26
N ILE A 444 -18.99 -10.71 -5.21
CA ILE A 444 -18.43 -9.36 -5.34
C ILE A 444 -17.11 -9.38 -6.13
N LYS A 445 -16.22 -10.34 -5.89
CA LYS A 445 -14.95 -10.48 -6.64
C LYS A 445 -15.19 -10.73 -8.13
N GLU A 446 -16.08 -11.67 -8.46
CA GLU A 446 -16.41 -12.03 -9.84
C GLU A 446 -17.12 -10.91 -10.59
N GLN A 447 -17.90 -10.09 -9.88
CA GLN A 447 -18.66 -8.99 -10.44
C GLN A 447 -17.92 -7.64 -10.40
N ALA A 448 -16.79 -7.51 -9.70
CA ALA A 448 -16.14 -6.22 -9.43
C ALA A 448 -15.84 -5.32 -10.64
N ARG A 449 -15.74 -5.90 -11.84
CA ARG A 449 -15.47 -5.19 -13.11
C ARG A 449 -16.64 -5.22 -14.10
N LYS A 450 -17.77 -5.80 -13.71
CA LYS A 450 -18.93 -6.00 -14.57
C LYS A 450 -19.91 -4.83 -14.42
N PRO A 451 -20.41 -4.23 -15.51
CA PRO A 451 -21.43 -3.19 -15.45
C PRO A 451 -22.67 -3.60 -14.65
N GLU A 452 -22.99 -4.89 -14.67
CA GLU A 452 -24.13 -5.55 -14.04
C GLU A 452 -23.92 -5.92 -12.55
N ALA A 453 -22.80 -5.52 -11.92
CA ALA A 453 -22.53 -5.85 -10.52
C ALA A 453 -23.70 -5.45 -9.59
N LEU A 454 -24.20 -6.41 -8.81
CA LEU A 454 -25.34 -6.22 -7.92
C LEU A 454 -24.98 -5.30 -6.74
N ILE A 455 -23.78 -5.48 -6.19
CA ILE A 455 -23.28 -4.72 -5.04
C ILE A 455 -22.18 -3.78 -5.51
N ARG A 456 -22.42 -2.48 -5.35
CA ARG A 456 -21.43 -1.43 -5.60
C ARG A 456 -20.65 -1.14 -4.33
N ILE A 457 -19.33 -1.17 -4.45
CA ILE A 457 -18.40 -0.78 -3.38
C ILE A 457 -17.59 0.40 -3.90
N GLU A 458 -17.95 1.61 -3.47
CA GLU A 458 -17.38 2.85 -3.99
C GLU A 458 -16.48 3.51 -2.95
N SER A 459 -15.32 4.02 -3.37
CA SER A 459 -14.43 4.74 -2.44
C SER A 459 -14.93 6.16 -2.18
N VAL A 460 -15.01 6.57 -0.92
CA VAL A 460 -15.30 7.97 -0.52
C VAL A 460 -14.31 8.95 -1.17
N ARG A 461 -13.04 8.53 -1.36
CA ARG A 461 -12.01 9.39 -1.96
C ARG A 461 -12.20 9.60 -3.47
N ARG A 462 -12.90 8.69 -4.14
CA ARG A 462 -13.18 8.71 -5.58
C ARG A 462 -14.68 8.71 -5.84
N TRP A 463 -15.42 9.33 -4.92
CA TRP A 463 -16.87 9.32 -4.96
C TRP A 463 -17.37 9.88 -6.30
N PRO A 464 -18.16 9.10 -7.07
CA PRO A 464 -18.68 9.54 -8.37
C PRO A 464 -19.81 10.56 -8.24
N GLY A 465 -20.29 10.82 -7.01
CA GLY A 465 -21.45 11.66 -6.76
C GLY A 465 -22.74 10.85 -6.70
N SER A 466 -23.73 11.32 -5.95
CA SER A 466 -25.07 10.75 -5.89
C SER A 466 -26.13 11.83 -5.76
N VAL A 467 -27.30 11.63 -6.35
CA VAL A 467 -28.46 12.51 -6.15
C VAL A 467 -29.59 11.75 -5.46
N ASN A 468 -30.47 12.46 -4.76
CA ASN A 468 -31.60 11.82 -4.10
C ASN A 468 -32.57 11.29 -5.16
N LEU A 469 -32.97 10.01 -5.04
CA LEU A 469 -33.80 9.39 -6.05
C LEU A 469 -35.14 10.12 -6.22
N PHE A 470 -35.85 10.35 -5.12
CA PHE A 470 -37.22 10.86 -5.14
C PHE A 470 -37.31 12.37 -5.39
N GLN A 471 -36.31 13.12 -4.94
CA GLN A 471 -36.29 14.58 -5.11
C GLN A 471 -35.81 14.98 -6.51
N ASP A 472 -34.73 14.37 -6.99
CA ASP A 472 -33.98 14.90 -8.12
C ASP A 472 -34.00 13.94 -9.34
N ALA A 473 -33.91 12.63 -9.13
CA ALA A 473 -33.67 11.69 -10.24
C ALA A 473 -34.93 11.16 -10.94
N LEU A 474 -36.05 10.98 -10.24
CA LEU A 474 -37.27 10.37 -10.83
C LEU A 474 -37.89 11.19 -11.97
N ASN A 475 -37.60 12.48 -12.01
CA ASN A 475 -38.12 13.41 -13.02
C ASN A 475 -37.10 13.73 -14.12
N SER A 476 -35.96 13.03 -14.17
CA SER A 476 -34.87 13.30 -15.12
C SER A 476 -34.68 12.18 -16.16
N ALA A 477 -33.87 12.44 -17.20
CA ALA A 477 -33.55 11.43 -18.22
C ALA A 477 -32.76 10.23 -17.67
N GLY A 478 -32.01 10.42 -16.57
CA GLY A 478 -31.29 9.37 -15.87
C GLY A 478 -32.17 8.23 -15.35
N ARG A 479 -33.50 8.43 -15.27
CA ARG A 479 -34.48 7.38 -14.94
C ARG A 479 -34.70 6.36 -16.06
N ASN A 480 -34.35 6.67 -17.32
CA ASN A 480 -34.72 5.84 -18.46
C ASN A 480 -34.35 4.36 -18.25
N GLY A 481 -35.36 3.48 -18.31
CA GLY A 481 -35.22 2.04 -18.08
C GLY A 481 -35.47 1.56 -16.64
N TRP A 482 -35.77 2.45 -15.70
CA TRP A 482 -36.10 2.07 -14.31
C TRP A 482 -37.57 1.71 -14.13
N ASP A 483 -37.80 0.54 -13.51
CA ASP A 483 -39.08 0.14 -12.94
C ASP A 483 -39.15 0.61 -11.47
N VAL A 484 -39.97 1.63 -11.20
CA VAL A 484 -40.10 2.24 -9.87
C VAL A 484 -40.75 1.29 -8.88
N GLU A 485 -41.69 0.45 -9.33
CA GLU A 485 -42.34 -0.53 -8.46
C GLU A 485 -41.32 -1.58 -8.02
N GLN A 486 -40.54 -2.11 -8.98
CA GLN A 486 -39.48 -3.07 -8.67
C GLN A 486 -38.41 -2.48 -7.72
N ILE A 487 -38.01 -1.21 -7.91
CA ILE A 487 -37.06 -0.53 -7.02
C ILE A 487 -37.61 -0.49 -5.59
N LEU A 488 -38.89 -0.14 -5.42
CA LEU A 488 -39.55 -0.10 -4.12
C LEU A 488 -39.70 -1.51 -3.51
N GLU A 489 -40.03 -2.53 -4.31
CA GLU A 489 -40.11 -3.92 -3.86
C GLU A 489 -38.75 -4.46 -3.38
N SER A 490 -37.69 -4.19 -4.13
CA SER A 490 -36.33 -4.58 -3.77
C SER A 490 -35.83 -3.85 -2.54
N PHE A 491 -36.15 -2.56 -2.42
CA PHE A 491 -35.87 -1.80 -1.22
C PHE A 491 -36.62 -2.36 0.01
N GLN A 492 -37.89 -2.71 -0.17
CA GLN A 492 -38.70 -3.35 0.86
C GLN A 492 -38.14 -4.74 1.24
N TYR A 493 -37.64 -5.51 0.27
CA TYR A 493 -36.96 -6.78 0.55
C TYR A 493 -35.74 -6.61 1.46
N LEU A 494 -34.91 -5.60 1.24
CA LEU A 494 -33.77 -5.31 2.12
C LEU A 494 -34.21 -4.94 3.54
N LYS A 495 -35.34 -4.22 3.69
CA LYS A 495 -35.93 -3.92 5.01
C LYS A 495 -36.44 -5.17 5.72
N GLU A 496 -37.05 -6.08 4.98
CA GLU A 496 -37.59 -7.35 5.51
C GLU A 496 -36.49 -8.37 5.85
N ASN A 497 -35.27 -8.19 5.33
CA ASN A 497 -34.17 -9.15 5.46
C ASN A 497 -32.88 -8.50 5.99
N PRO A 498 -32.87 -7.94 7.22
CA PRO A 498 -31.69 -7.30 7.79
C PRO A 498 -30.46 -8.22 7.86
N GLN A 499 -30.65 -9.53 8.02
CA GLN A 499 -29.59 -10.53 8.00
C GLN A 499 -28.82 -10.58 6.66
N VAL A 500 -29.47 -10.27 5.54
CA VAL A 500 -28.81 -10.19 4.22
C VAL A 500 -27.90 -8.96 4.18
N CYS A 501 -28.38 -7.83 4.70
CA CYS A 501 -27.60 -6.60 4.81
C CYS A 501 -26.36 -6.82 5.70
N GLU A 502 -26.48 -7.51 6.83
CA GLU A 502 -25.33 -7.88 7.67
C GLU A 502 -24.28 -8.69 6.91
N ARG A 503 -24.69 -9.78 6.23
CA ARG A 503 -23.77 -10.64 5.48
C ARG A 503 -23.05 -9.91 4.34
N ILE A 504 -23.72 -8.95 3.70
CA ILE A 504 -23.09 -8.08 2.70
C ILE A 504 -22.02 -7.19 3.33
N ARG A 505 -22.28 -6.64 4.54
CA ARG A 505 -21.30 -5.85 5.29
C ARG A 505 -20.12 -6.70 5.75
N GLU A 506 -20.36 -7.90 6.26
CA GLU A 506 -19.34 -8.90 6.62
C GLU A 506 -18.47 -9.27 5.40
N ALA A 507 -19.09 -9.50 4.23
CA ALA A 507 -18.35 -9.80 3.01
C ALA A 507 -17.42 -8.65 2.60
N ALA A 508 -17.88 -7.40 2.72
CA ALA A 508 -17.03 -6.23 2.47
C ALA A 508 -15.87 -6.14 3.48
N GLU A 509 -16.08 -6.52 4.74
CA GLU A 509 -15.03 -6.62 5.75
C GLU A 509 -13.98 -7.68 5.39
N ILE A 510 -14.41 -8.89 4.99
CA ILE A 510 -13.50 -9.96 4.54
C ILE A 510 -12.67 -9.47 3.34
N LEU A 511 -13.30 -8.87 2.33
CA LEU A 511 -12.61 -8.31 1.16
C LEU A 511 -11.58 -7.24 1.53
N ASN A 512 -11.93 -6.39 2.49
CA ASN A 512 -11.01 -5.37 2.98
C ASN A 512 -9.83 -6.01 3.69
N TRP A 513 -10.06 -6.99 4.56
CA TRP A 513 -9.03 -7.72 5.24
C TRP A 513 -8.08 -8.44 4.26
N GLU A 514 -8.61 -9.09 3.23
CA GLU A 514 -7.81 -9.69 2.14
C GLU A 514 -7.00 -8.63 1.38
N THR A 515 -7.59 -7.47 1.11
CA THR A 515 -6.91 -6.36 0.42
C THR A 515 -5.75 -5.82 1.25
N HIS A 516 -5.88 -5.72 2.58
CA HIS A 516 -4.79 -5.32 3.50
C HIS A 516 -3.73 -6.41 3.69
N ARG A 517 -4.03 -7.66 3.32
CA ARG A 517 -3.09 -8.77 3.27
C ARG A 517 -2.32 -8.87 1.95
N ARG A 518 -2.63 -8.03 0.96
CA ARG A 518 -1.81 -7.99 -0.26
C ARG A 518 -0.37 -7.69 0.12
N VAL A 519 0.47 -8.64 -0.21
CA VAL A 519 1.91 -8.62 0.02
C VAL A 519 2.50 -7.53 -0.88
N ASP A 520 3.37 -6.63 -0.38
CA ASP A 520 4.10 -5.73 -1.28
C ASP A 520 4.81 -6.59 -2.35
N PRO A 521 4.88 -6.13 -3.60
CA PRO A 521 5.57 -6.86 -4.66
C PRO A 521 7.04 -7.07 -4.29
N ALA A 522 7.60 -8.23 -4.65
CA ALA A 522 9.03 -8.54 -4.48
C ALA A 522 9.90 -7.35 -4.93
N ASN A 523 10.69 -6.79 -4.01
CA ASN A 523 11.47 -5.57 -4.20
C ASN A 523 10.58 -4.37 -4.61
N PRO A 524 9.82 -3.77 -3.68
CA PRO A 524 9.00 -2.61 -3.99
C PRO A 524 9.90 -1.41 -4.31
N MET A 525 9.53 -0.66 -5.34
CA MET A 525 10.21 0.59 -5.67
C MET A 525 9.79 1.69 -4.69
N MET A 526 10.56 2.78 -4.63
CA MET A 526 10.30 3.87 -3.69
C MET A 526 8.88 4.42 -3.79
N GLU A 527 8.40 4.61 -5.01
CA GLU A 527 7.11 5.19 -5.31
C GLU A 527 6.01 4.33 -4.75
N GLU A 528 6.01 3.03 -5.06
CA GLU A 528 5.02 2.08 -4.56
C GLU A 528 5.07 2.00 -3.03
N GLN A 529 6.27 1.87 -2.47
CA GLN A 529 6.42 1.70 -1.03
C GLN A 529 6.01 2.98 -0.29
N ALA A 530 6.22 4.18 -0.84
CA ALA A 530 5.85 5.45 -0.22
C ALA A 530 4.38 5.85 -0.45
N THR A 531 3.78 5.53 -1.61
CA THR A 531 2.39 5.88 -1.92
C THR A 531 1.39 4.89 -1.32
N ARG A 532 1.76 3.60 -1.20
CA ARG A 532 0.88 2.51 -0.73
C ARG A 532 1.05 2.21 0.76
N SER A 533 2.29 2.07 1.24
CA SER A 533 2.63 1.50 2.56
C SER A 533 3.39 2.44 3.51
N GLY A 534 4.09 3.46 3.00
CA GLY A 534 5.12 4.20 3.73
C GLY A 534 4.56 5.34 4.58
N PHE A 535 5.12 5.53 5.77
CA PHE A 535 4.94 6.70 6.66
C PHE A 535 3.49 7.05 7.08
N GLY A 536 2.54 6.17 6.77
CA GLY A 536 1.15 6.26 7.22
C GLY A 536 0.94 5.72 8.63
N ASP A 537 -0.30 5.62 9.04
CA ASP A 537 -0.66 5.25 10.40
C ASP A 537 -0.17 3.83 10.75
N LEU A 538 0.29 3.63 11.97
CA LEU A 538 0.55 2.29 12.47
C LEU A 538 -0.81 1.55 12.58
N ASP A 539 -1.00 0.52 11.76
CA ASP A 539 -2.25 -0.24 11.69
C ASP A 539 -2.17 -1.62 12.34
N TYR A 540 -0.96 -2.08 12.62
CA TYR A 540 -0.69 -3.38 13.23
C TYR A 540 -1.28 -3.47 14.66
N LEU A 541 -2.06 -4.52 14.95
CA LEU A 541 -2.82 -4.73 16.21
C LEU A 541 -3.85 -3.63 16.56
N LYS A 542 -4.07 -2.64 15.69
CA LYS A 542 -5.02 -1.54 15.95
C LYS A 542 -6.45 -2.06 16.09
N SER A 543 -6.91 -2.92 15.17
CA SER A 543 -8.24 -3.53 15.24
C SER A 543 -8.43 -4.37 16.52
N ASP A 544 -7.45 -5.20 16.88
CA ASP A 544 -7.49 -6.00 18.10
C ASP A 544 -7.48 -5.15 19.37
N ALA A 545 -6.73 -4.04 19.37
CA ALA A 545 -6.70 -3.08 20.46
C ALA A 545 -8.03 -2.32 20.58
N ASP A 546 -8.60 -1.86 19.48
CA ASP A 546 -9.88 -1.16 19.44
C ASP A 546 -11.03 -2.11 19.85
N SER A 547 -11.07 -3.34 19.32
CA SER A 547 -12.03 -4.38 19.74
C SER A 547 -11.91 -4.73 21.23
N SER A 548 -10.68 -4.79 21.76
CA SER A 548 -10.45 -4.95 23.20
C SER A 548 -11.02 -3.79 24.02
N ARG A 549 -10.94 -2.55 23.52
CA ARG A 549 -11.49 -1.34 24.18
C ARG A 549 -13.01 -1.30 24.14
N TYR A 550 -13.64 -1.73 23.05
CA TYR A 550 -15.09 -1.76 22.93
C TYR A 550 -15.73 -2.92 23.73
N SER A 551 -15.05 -4.06 23.86
CA SER A 551 -15.51 -5.21 24.67
C SER A 551 -15.31 -5.05 26.19
N THR A 552 -14.73 -3.94 26.66
CA THR A 552 -14.43 -3.69 28.08
C THR A 552 -15.65 -3.40 28.98
N ALA A 553 -16.87 -3.41 28.44
CA ALA A 553 -18.11 -3.36 29.22
C ALA A 553 -18.36 -4.68 29.97
N GLY A 554 -17.53 -5.00 30.97
CA GLY A 554 -17.75 -6.18 31.81
C GLY A 554 -16.58 -6.76 32.61
N ARG A 555 -15.38 -6.15 32.63
CA ARG A 555 -14.25 -6.68 33.45
C ARG A 555 -14.28 -6.14 34.89
N PRO A 556 -13.98 -6.97 35.90
CA PRO A 556 -13.91 -6.51 37.29
C PRO A 556 -12.72 -5.56 37.47
N MET A 557 -13.00 -4.33 37.91
CA MET A 557 -11.97 -3.36 38.33
C MET A 557 -11.17 -3.94 39.50
N THR A 558 -9.85 -4.02 39.37
CA THR A 558 -8.97 -4.18 40.54
C THR A 558 -8.49 -2.79 40.99
N LYS A 559 -8.09 -2.67 42.26
CA LYS A 559 -7.79 -1.40 42.97
C LYS A 559 -6.65 -0.54 42.37
N ARG A 560 -6.15 -0.83 41.17
CA ARG A 560 -5.18 -0.01 40.41
C ARG A 560 -5.40 -0.12 38.89
N GLY A 561 -6.50 0.42 38.39
CA GLY A 561 -6.74 0.55 36.94
C GLY A 561 -6.97 -0.78 36.20
N VAL A 562 -7.59 -0.69 35.03
CA VAL A 562 -7.77 -1.84 34.14
C VAL A 562 -6.43 -2.09 33.44
N LEU A 563 -5.87 -3.31 33.56
CA LEU A 563 -4.69 -3.68 32.78
C LEU A 563 -5.06 -3.68 31.28
N PRO A 564 -4.31 -2.96 30.42
CA PRO A 564 -4.57 -2.92 28.98
C PRO A 564 -4.45 -4.32 28.39
N SER A 565 -5.21 -4.64 27.34
CA SER A 565 -5.07 -5.94 26.68
C SER A 565 -3.66 -6.13 26.11
N TYR A 566 -3.26 -7.38 25.82
CA TYR A 566 -1.99 -7.69 25.16
C TYR A 566 -1.77 -6.83 23.90
N ALA A 567 -2.80 -6.75 23.05
CA ALA A 567 -2.77 -6.00 21.80
C ALA A 567 -2.65 -4.49 22.06
N GLU A 568 -3.43 -3.96 23.01
CA GLU A 568 -3.40 -2.54 23.38
C GLU A 568 -2.02 -2.12 23.91
N MET A 569 -1.43 -2.90 24.82
CA MET A 569 -0.12 -2.59 25.41
C MET A 569 0.98 -2.51 24.34
N ILE A 570 1.01 -3.45 23.41
CA ILE A 570 2.02 -3.49 22.34
C ILE A 570 1.79 -2.36 21.33
N PHE A 571 0.54 -2.18 20.91
CA PHE A 571 0.16 -1.18 19.92
C PHE A 571 0.55 0.24 20.37
N GLU A 572 0.19 0.62 21.60
CA GLU A 572 0.47 1.97 22.13
C GLU A 572 1.98 2.25 22.19
N LYS A 573 2.78 1.28 22.68
CA LYS A 573 4.24 1.42 22.72
C LYS A 573 4.87 1.53 21.33
N ALA A 574 4.41 0.72 20.38
CA ALA A 574 4.90 0.78 19.00
C ALA A 574 4.52 2.11 18.34
N ARG A 575 3.26 2.54 18.50
CA ARG A 575 2.73 3.78 17.91
C ARG A 575 3.50 5.01 18.37
N ASP A 576 3.88 5.07 19.64
CA ASP A 576 4.63 6.21 20.19
C ASP A 576 6.04 6.32 19.58
N ILE A 577 6.75 5.19 19.44
CA ILE A 577 8.06 5.13 18.78
C ILE A 577 7.93 5.50 17.31
N TYR A 578 6.95 4.91 16.62
CA TYR A 578 6.69 5.14 15.19
C TYR A 578 6.41 6.62 14.91
N ASN A 579 5.45 7.21 15.64
CA ASN A 579 5.06 8.61 15.47
C ASN A 579 6.21 9.57 15.76
N TYR A 580 7.02 9.29 16.78
CA TYR A 580 8.19 10.11 17.11
C TYR A 580 9.17 10.16 15.93
N HIS A 581 9.59 9.01 15.41
CA HIS A 581 10.56 8.96 14.32
C HIS A 581 9.99 9.44 12.98
N ASN A 582 8.75 9.10 12.67
CA ASN A 582 8.06 9.61 11.49
C ASN A 582 7.98 11.15 11.50
N SER A 583 7.72 11.76 12.66
CA SER A 583 7.71 13.23 12.80
C SER A 583 9.10 13.88 12.63
N ILE A 584 10.16 13.16 13.00
CA ILE A 584 11.54 13.62 12.77
C ILE A 584 11.88 13.54 11.29
N ASP A 585 11.59 12.40 10.64
CA ASP A 585 11.79 12.22 9.20
C ASP A 585 11.05 13.31 8.42
N GLU A 586 9.78 13.60 8.75
CA GLU A 586 9.01 14.68 8.13
C GLU A 586 9.69 16.05 8.23
N ILE A 587 10.25 16.40 9.40
CA ILE A 587 10.95 17.67 9.61
C ILE A 587 12.26 17.70 8.80
N LEU A 588 13.03 16.61 8.80
CA LEU A 588 14.27 16.50 8.01
C LEU A 588 13.99 16.62 6.51
N HIS A 589 12.90 16.03 6.03
CA HIS A 589 12.41 16.23 4.67
C HIS A 589 12.17 17.71 4.38
N ARG A 590 11.39 18.42 5.20
CA ARG A 590 11.12 19.87 4.98
C ARG A 590 12.38 20.73 5.00
N LEU A 591 13.35 20.39 5.86
CA LEU A 591 14.58 21.16 6.00
C LEU A 591 15.55 20.99 4.83
N ALA A 592 15.58 19.83 4.18
CA ALA A 592 16.61 19.49 3.18
C ALA A 592 16.07 18.94 1.86
N LEU A 593 15.26 17.87 1.92
CA LEU A 593 14.86 17.10 0.73
C LEU A 593 13.72 17.76 -0.02
N GLN A 594 12.64 18.13 0.68
CA GLN A 594 11.46 18.74 0.09
C GLN A 594 11.85 20.08 -0.55
N PRO A 595 11.58 20.33 -1.83
CA PRO A 595 11.90 21.57 -2.51
C PRO A 595 11.26 22.77 -1.79
N HIS A 596 12.00 23.86 -1.67
CA HIS A 596 11.56 25.09 -1.02
C HIS A 596 11.78 26.27 -1.98
N PRO A 597 10.96 27.34 -1.97
CA PRO A 597 11.10 28.49 -2.88
C PRO A 597 12.52 29.04 -3.04
N VAL A 598 13.31 29.10 -1.97
CA VAL A 598 14.76 29.46 -2.01
C VAL A 598 15.61 28.62 -2.97
N ASP A 599 15.14 27.44 -3.39
CA ASP A 599 15.80 26.57 -4.37
C ASP A 599 15.67 27.10 -5.82
N TRP A 600 14.70 27.98 -6.11
CA TRP A 600 14.44 28.55 -7.46
C TRP A 600 14.11 30.05 -7.48
N SER A 601 14.17 30.72 -6.33
CA SER A 601 13.83 32.13 -6.13
C SER A 601 14.85 32.78 -5.20
N ASP A 602 15.23 34.02 -5.51
CA ASP A 602 16.09 34.86 -4.67
C ASP A 602 15.29 35.95 -3.90
N ASP A 603 13.96 35.81 -3.82
CA ASP A 603 13.09 36.71 -3.06
C ASP A 603 13.47 36.73 -1.55
N PRO A 604 13.71 37.90 -0.95
CA PRO A 604 13.94 38.03 0.49
C PRO A 604 12.84 37.42 1.38
N GLU A 605 11.58 37.45 0.96
CA GLU A 605 10.46 36.87 1.72
C GLU A 605 10.54 35.34 1.73
N ASP A 606 11.01 34.72 0.64
CA ASP A 606 11.26 33.27 0.58
C ASP A 606 12.38 32.85 1.55
N LEU A 607 13.44 33.67 1.66
CA LEU A 607 14.51 33.43 2.63
C LEU A 607 14.01 33.58 4.08
N LYS A 608 13.16 34.58 4.35
CA LYS A 608 12.51 34.76 5.65
C LYS A 608 11.60 33.59 6.01
N ASN A 609 10.79 33.11 5.06
CA ASN A 609 9.96 31.92 5.21
C ASN A 609 10.80 30.67 5.56
N PHE A 610 11.95 30.50 4.89
CA PHE A 610 12.87 29.41 5.18
C PHE A 610 13.51 29.53 6.58
N LYS A 611 13.93 30.74 6.97
CA LYS A 611 14.45 31.02 8.32
C LYS A 611 13.43 30.64 9.40
N ASP A 612 12.16 31.00 9.21
CA ASP A 612 11.10 30.67 10.16
C ASP A 612 10.85 29.17 10.25
N LEU A 613 10.91 28.44 9.13
CA LEU A 613 10.87 26.98 9.11
C LEU A 613 12.01 26.37 9.95
N VAL A 614 13.25 26.84 9.76
CA VAL A 614 14.42 26.36 10.50
C VAL A 614 14.28 26.62 12.01
N ILE A 615 13.83 27.82 12.40
CA ILE A 615 13.62 28.17 13.82
C ILE A 615 12.53 27.28 14.45
N ARG A 616 11.41 27.05 13.74
CA ARG A 616 10.33 26.18 14.22
C ARG A 616 10.80 24.73 14.38
N ALA A 617 11.49 24.19 13.38
CA ALA A 617 12.04 22.84 13.43
C ALA A 617 13.01 22.67 14.60
N ARG A 618 13.88 23.65 14.81
CA ARG A 618 14.81 23.64 15.93
C ARG A 618 14.12 23.63 17.29
N ARG A 619 13.13 24.50 17.49
CA ARG A 619 12.33 24.52 18.73
C ARG A 619 11.64 23.17 18.98
N HIS A 620 11.16 22.52 17.91
CA HIS A 620 10.56 21.19 18.01
C HIS A 620 11.56 20.15 18.52
N PHE A 621 12.77 20.13 17.94
CA PHE A 621 13.82 19.18 18.34
C PHE A 621 14.26 19.42 19.78
N THR A 622 14.43 20.67 20.20
CA THR A 622 14.77 21.00 21.60
C THR A 622 13.66 20.57 22.57
N LYS A 623 12.38 20.84 22.27
CA LYS A 623 11.25 20.46 23.13
C LYS A 623 11.12 18.95 23.32
N LYS A 624 11.54 18.18 22.32
CA LYS A 624 11.44 16.71 22.29
C LYS A 624 12.69 16.00 22.83
N ASP A 625 13.67 16.74 23.34
CA ASP A 625 14.99 16.21 23.72
C ASP A 625 15.61 15.35 22.59
N CYS A 626 15.49 15.86 21.37
CA CYS A 626 15.86 15.14 20.17
C CYS A 626 17.40 15.06 20.05
N PRO A 627 17.98 13.85 19.92
CA PRO A 627 19.44 13.68 19.85
C PRO A 627 20.07 14.24 18.56
N TYR A 628 19.26 14.67 17.59
CA TYR A 628 19.69 15.17 16.28
C TYR A 628 19.84 16.69 16.21
N ALA A 629 20.04 17.38 17.34
CA ALA A 629 20.09 18.84 17.40
C ALA A 629 21.24 19.47 16.57
N ASP A 630 22.26 18.67 16.23
CA ASP A 630 23.41 19.11 15.46
C ASP A 630 23.14 19.28 13.95
N VAL A 631 21.96 18.87 13.44
CA VAL A 631 21.47 19.25 12.09
C VAL A 631 21.38 20.76 11.92
N PHE A 632 21.24 21.51 13.01
CA PHE A 632 21.05 22.96 12.97
C PHE A 632 22.38 23.74 12.91
N LYS A 633 23.54 23.10 13.12
CA LYS A 633 24.86 23.77 13.08
C LYS A 633 25.14 24.55 11.79
N PRO A 634 24.73 24.10 10.59
CA PRO A 634 24.89 24.87 9.36
C PRO A 634 24.09 26.16 9.31
N PHE A 635 23.02 26.30 10.11
CA PHE A 635 22.10 27.44 10.05
C PHE A 635 22.35 28.52 11.09
N PHE A 636 23.10 28.20 12.16
CA PHE A 636 23.34 29.12 13.29
C PHE A 636 24.84 29.39 13.51
N ASP A 637 25.16 30.58 14.03
CA ASP A 637 26.50 30.96 14.51
C ASP A 637 26.77 30.44 15.94
N SER A 638 27.98 30.67 16.47
CA SER A 638 28.36 30.30 17.84
C SER A 638 27.53 31.03 18.92
N ASN A 639 26.95 32.19 18.58
CA ASN A 639 26.06 32.97 19.44
C ASN A 639 24.59 32.60 19.25
N ASN A 640 24.33 31.49 18.56
CA ASN A 640 23.00 30.95 18.35
C ASN A 640 22.06 31.77 17.46
N ARG A 641 22.60 32.69 16.66
CA ARG A 641 21.86 33.53 15.71
C ARG A 641 21.85 32.87 14.34
N PHE A 642 20.73 33.01 13.62
CA PHE A 642 20.60 32.50 12.26
C PHE A 642 21.61 33.23 11.35
N LYS A 643 22.48 32.48 10.66
CA LYS A 643 23.65 33.05 9.96
C LYS A 643 23.54 33.08 8.43
N LEU A 644 22.51 32.47 7.85
CA LEU A 644 22.35 32.47 6.39
C LEU A 644 21.75 33.80 5.96
N VAL A 645 22.48 34.53 5.10
CA VAL A 645 22.14 35.89 4.69
C VAL A 645 21.61 36.00 3.26
N SER A 646 21.60 34.89 2.50
CA SER A 646 21.09 34.86 1.12
C SER A 646 20.41 33.52 0.80
N ALA A 647 19.55 33.51 -0.23
CA ALA A 647 18.93 32.30 -0.75
C ALA A 647 19.98 31.30 -1.28
N GLY A 648 21.05 31.79 -1.92
CA GLY A 648 22.20 30.95 -2.32
C GLY A 648 22.86 30.24 -1.12
N ALA A 649 23.10 30.93 -0.01
CA ALA A 649 23.64 30.30 1.20
C ALA A 649 22.68 29.25 1.80
N ALA A 650 21.36 29.48 1.69
CA ALA A 650 20.35 28.51 2.09
C ALA A 650 20.34 27.27 1.19
N ARG A 651 20.46 27.44 -0.13
CA ARG A 651 20.60 26.35 -1.10
C ARG A 651 21.82 25.47 -0.78
N GLU A 652 22.98 26.08 -0.58
CA GLU A 652 24.21 25.35 -0.24
C GLU A 652 24.10 24.60 1.10
N ALA A 653 23.51 25.23 2.12
CA ALA A 653 23.27 24.57 3.41
C ALA A 653 22.36 23.33 3.27
N ARG A 654 21.35 23.40 2.39
CA ARG A 654 20.42 22.28 2.11
C ARG A 654 21.11 21.14 1.36
N TRP A 655 21.91 21.43 0.34
CA TRP A 655 22.72 20.43 -0.37
C TRP A 655 23.75 19.78 0.55
N GLY A 656 24.44 20.56 1.38
CA GLY A 656 25.37 20.05 2.38
C GLY A 656 24.70 19.12 3.40
N LEU A 657 23.47 19.42 3.81
CA LEU A 657 22.70 18.57 4.72
C LEU A 657 22.26 17.26 4.05
N MET A 658 21.81 17.30 2.79
CA MET A 658 21.49 16.09 2.02
C MET A 658 22.71 15.18 1.83
N LYS A 659 23.86 15.74 1.47
CA LYS A 659 25.12 14.99 1.37
C LYS A 659 25.50 14.35 2.71
N ARG A 660 25.37 15.10 3.81
CA ARG A 660 25.62 14.58 5.15
C ARG A 660 24.70 13.39 5.49
N PHE A 661 23.43 13.41 5.10
CA PHE A 661 22.53 12.28 5.35
C PHE A 661 22.99 11.01 4.65
N LEU A 662 23.50 11.12 3.43
CA LEU A 662 24.11 9.99 2.72
C LEU A 662 25.37 9.51 3.43
N ASP A 663 26.28 10.41 3.82
CA ASP A 663 27.51 10.05 4.54
C ASP A 663 27.24 9.41 5.91
N ASP A 664 26.23 9.88 6.64
CA ASP A 664 25.84 9.34 7.94
C ASP A 664 25.16 7.97 7.79
N ASP A 665 24.35 7.76 6.73
CA ASP A 665 23.76 6.45 6.38
C ASP A 665 24.85 5.41 6.08
N GLU A 666 25.84 5.76 5.26
CA GLU A 666 27.01 4.91 4.94
C GLU A 666 27.80 4.54 6.20
N LYS A 667 28.11 5.53 7.05
CA LYS A 667 28.85 5.31 8.30
C LYS A 667 28.10 4.44 9.30
N GLU A 668 26.77 4.49 9.31
CA GLU A 668 25.99 3.64 10.22
C GLU A 668 25.96 2.19 9.74
N ARG A 669 25.86 1.96 8.43
CA ARG A 669 25.92 0.60 7.86
C ARG A 669 27.25 -0.09 8.15
N ALA A 670 28.36 0.65 8.07
CA ALA A 670 29.70 0.13 8.35
C ALA A 670 29.94 -0.24 9.84
N LYS A 671 29.02 0.10 10.77
CA LYS A 671 29.17 -0.27 12.18
C LYS A 671 28.74 -1.71 12.44
N LYS A 672 29.70 -2.55 12.80
CA LYS A 672 29.46 -3.95 13.22
C LYS A 672 28.43 -4.14 14.35
N GLU A 673 28.28 -3.16 15.24
CA GLU A 673 27.33 -3.23 16.37
C GLU A 673 25.91 -2.76 16.01
N SER A 674 25.75 -2.09 14.86
CA SER A 674 24.49 -1.55 14.39
C SER A 674 23.76 -2.59 13.55
N ARG A 675 22.46 -2.74 13.79
CA ARG A 675 21.56 -3.57 12.96
C ARG A 675 20.96 -2.76 11.79
N TYR A 676 21.46 -1.54 11.58
CA TYR A 676 20.96 -0.62 10.57
C TYR A 676 21.27 -1.07 9.14
N GLY A 677 22.45 -1.67 8.93
CA GLY A 677 22.81 -2.36 7.67
C GLY A 677 21.89 -3.54 7.39
N ASP A 678 21.47 -4.25 8.44
CA ASP A 678 20.50 -5.34 8.40
C ASP A 678 19.04 -4.86 8.22
N GLY A 679 18.78 -3.66 7.69
CA GLY A 679 17.42 -3.17 7.44
C GLY A 679 16.54 -3.00 8.69
N LEU A 680 17.12 -2.92 9.88
CA LEU A 680 16.39 -2.84 11.14
C LEU A 680 16.67 -1.54 11.88
N PHE A 681 15.64 -1.00 12.52
CA PHE A 681 15.73 0.18 13.34
C PHE A 681 15.47 -0.15 14.82
N ASP A 682 16.50 0.00 15.64
CA ASP A 682 16.42 -0.20 17.09
C ASP A 682 16.58 1.13 17.81
N TYR A 683 15.53 1.55 18.51
CA TYR A 683 15.46 2.81 19.23
C TYR A 683 16.65 3.01 20.19
N LYS A 684 17.23 1.94 20.75
CA LYS A 684 18.31 2.05 21.74
C LYS A 684 19.57 2.74 21.18
N TYR A 685 19.81 2.67 19.87
CA TYR A 685 21.00 3.28 19.24
C TYR A 685 20.79 4.75 18.84
N THR A 686 19.57 5.26 18.93
CA THR A 686 19.24 6.65 18.55
C THR A 686 19.77 7.68 19.55
N LYS A 687 20.04 7.28 20.79
CA LYS A 687 20.65 8.11 21.84
C LYS A 687 22.11 8.51 21.55
N GLY A 688 22.76 7.92 20.54
CA GLY A 688 24.14 8.21 20.15
C GLY A 688 24.34 9.47 19.29
N GLY A 689 23.29 10.24 18.99
CA GLY A 689 23.40 11.56 18.34
C GLY A 689 23.74 11.55 16.84
N ARG A 690 23.61 10.42 16.13
CA ARG A 690 23.86 10.36 14.67
C ARG A 690 22.56 10.44 13.88
N ILE A 691 22.48 11.37 12.95
CA ILE A 691 21.26 11.68 12.18
C ILE A 691 21.06 10.62 11.10
N LEU A 692 19.91 9.96 11.11
CA LEU A 692 19.55 8.94 10.14
C LEU A 692 18.06 9.05 9.84
N PHE A 693 17.69 8.92 8.57
CA PHE A 693 16.29 8.69 8.21
C PHE A 693 15.88 7.33 8.73
N ALA A 694 14.89 7.32 9.61
CA ALA A 694 14.40 6.08 10.19
C ALA A 694 13.79 5.20 9.10
N ASN A 695 13.03 5.81 8.16
CA ASN A 695 12.33 5.10 7.08
C ASN A 695 11.53 3.92 7.65
N LEU A 696 10.79 4.14 8.74
CA LEU A 696 10.15 3.04 9.47
C LEU A 696 9.02 2.41 8.65
N SER A 697 9.06 1.09 8.54
CA SER A 697 7.90 0.29 8.16
C SER A 697 6.81 0.37 9.23
N ARG A 698 5.56 0.16 8.83
CA ARG A 698 4.45 -0.05 9.78
C ARG A 698 4.59 -1.38 10.52
N ASP A 699 5.45 -2.27 10.03
CA ASP A 699 5.74 -3.53 10.66
C ASP A 699 6.88 -3.40 11.67
N PHE A 700 6.75 -4.15 12.76
CA PHE A 700 7.76 -4.25 13.79
C PHE A 700 7.78 -5.64 14.39
N ARG A 701 8.87 -5.95 15.08
CA ARG A 701 9.04 -7.15 15.88
C ARG A 701 9.36 -6.81 17.32
N ILE A 702 9.15 -7.79 18.20
CA ILE A 702 9.51 -7.68 19.60
C ILE A 702 10.72 -8.56 19.83
N VAL A 703 11.79 -7.97 20.39
CA VAL A 703 13.04 -8.68 20.67
C VAL A 703 13.38 -8.60 22.15
N ASP A 704 14.14 -9.58 22.64
CA ASP A 704 14.69 -9.54 23.98
C ASP A 704 16.01 -8.75 24.08
N TYR A 705 16.61 -8.77 25.28
CA TYR A 705 17.83 -8.04 25.59
C TYR A 705 19.04 -8.49 24.75
N LYS A 706 19.05 -9.74 24.25
CA LYS A 706 20.07 -10.29 23.34
C LYS A 706 19.72 -10.05 21.87
N GLY A 707 18.55 -9.48 21.56
CA GLY A 707 18.09 -9.23 20.19
C GLY A 707 17.39 -10.43 19.54
N ARG A 708 16.99 -11.45 20.32
CA ARG A 708 16.22 -12.59 19.81
C ARG A 708 14.76 -12.19 19.65
N GLU A 709 14.16 -12.53 18.51
CA GLU A 709 12.76 -12.26 18.23
C GLU A 709 11.83 -13.16 19.08
N LEU A 710 10.76 -12.55 19.61
CA LEU A 710 9.78 -13.18 20.49
C LEU A 710 8.46 -13.40 19.75
N ASP A 711 8.17 -14.65 19.40
CA ASP A 711 6.96 -15.03 18.66
C ASP A 711 5.65 -14.50 19.28
N ALA A 712 4.68 -14.17 18.41
CA ALA A 712 3.39 -13.61 18.77
C ALA A 712 2.60 -14.48 19.74
N GLU A 713 2.52 -15.77 19.42
CA GLU A 713 1.77 -16.73 20.21
C GLU A 713 2.43 -16.93 21.55
N TYR A 714 3.76 -17.03 21.56
CA TYR A 714 4.53 -17.10 22.79
C TYR A 714 4.21 -15.89 23.69
N LEU A 715 4.32 -14.67 23.16
CA LEU A 715 4.06 -13.44 23.91
C LEU A 715 2.62 -13.39 24.44
N LYS A 716 1.64 -13.77 23.63
CA LYS A 716 0.23 -13.81 24.06
C LYS A 716 0.00 -14.87 25.14
N ARG A 717 0.55 -16.08 24.99
CA ARG A 717 0.50 -17.14 26.00
C ARG A 717 1.14 -16.68 27.31
N GLN A 718 2.31 -16.04 27.26
CA GLN A 718 2.97 -15.51 28.45
C GLN A 718 2.22 -14.35 29.08
N TYR A 719 1.63 -13.46 28.28
CA TYR A 719 0.82 -12.36 28.80
C TYR A 719 -0.41 -12.87 29.53
N TYR A 720 -1.12 -13.88 29.00
CA TYR A 720 -2.27 -14.47 29.68
C TYR A 720 -1.91 -15.19 30.98
N ARG A 721 -0.77 -15.88 31.01
CA ARG A 721 -0.30 -16.59 32.22
C ARG A 721 0.31 -15.64 33.25
N HIS A 722 1.04 -14.61 32.80
CA HIS A 722 1.91 -13.78 33.64
C HIS A 722 1.96 -12.28 33.19
N PRO A 723 0.84 -11.55 33.18
CA PRO A 723 0.75 -10.21 32.56
C PRO A 723 1.70 -9.18 33.21
N GLN A 724 1.85 -9.19 34.54
CA GLN A 724 2.73 -8.27 35.25
C GLN A 724 4.22 -8.50 34.95
N ILE A 725 4.62 -9.76 34.70
CA ILE A 725 6.01 -10.09 34.36
C ILE A 725 6.32 -9.56 32.96
N VAL A 726 5.42 -9.76 32.01
CA VAL A 726 5.55 -9.24 30.64
C VAL A 726 5.68 -7.71 30.63
N GLN A 727 4.80 -7.01 31.34
CA GLN A 727 4.85 -5.55 31.43
C GLN A 727 6.18 -5.06 32.00
N ARG A 728 6.64 -5.67 33.11
CA ARG A 728 7.92 -5.33 33.74
C ARG A 728 9.11 -5.55 32.80
N LYS A 729 9.08 -6.59 31.95
CA LYS A 729 10.15 -6.83 30.97
C LYS A 729 10.22 -5.71 29.92
N PHE A 730 9.10 -5.17 29.47
CA PHE A 730 9.09 -4.00 28.58
C PHE A 730 9.53 -2.72 29.29
N GLU A 731 9.07 -2.47 30.52
CA GLU A 731 9.43 -1.27 31.29
C GLU A 731 10.93 -1.22 31.63
N LYS A 732 11.54 -2.36 31.90
CA LYS A 732 12.99 -2.49 32.13
C LYS A 732 13.83 -2.49 30.84
N GLY A 733 13.19 -2.52 29.67
CA GLY A 733 13.87 -2.66 28.38
C GLY A 733 14.49 -4.05 28.15
N GLU A 734 14.14 -5.05 28.97
CA GLU A 734 14.54 -6.45 28.75
C GLU A 734 13.89 -7.00 27.47
N TRP A 735 12.66 -6.56 27.18
CA TRP A 735 11.97 -6.76 25.90
C TRP A 735 11.73 -5.39 25.25
N ARG A 736 11.97 -5.28 23.95
CA ARG A 736 11.86 -4.01 23.21
C ARG A 736 11.28 -4.20 21.81
N ILE A 737 10.72 -3.13 21.28
CA ILE A 737 10.15 -3.08 19.93
C ILE A 737 11.26 -2.63 18.97
N GLN A 738 11.44 -3.38 17.89
CA GLN A 738 12.36 -3.06 16.80
C GLN A 738 11.56 -2.95 15.51
N PHE A 739 11.71 -1.84 14.80
CA PHE A 739 11.01 -1.60 13.55
C PHE A 739 11.83 -2.14 12.37
N TYR A 740 11.14 -2.61 11.34
CA TYR A 740 11.77 -2.81 10.04
C TYR A 740 11.92 -1.47 9.35
N ARG A 741 12.96 -1.33 8.52
CA ARG A 741 13.10 -0.18 7.61
C ARG A 741 12.46 -0.52 6.27
N LEU A 742 11.90 0.49 5.61
CA LEU A 742 11.40 0.38 4.26
C LEU A 742 12.56 0.00 3.32
N SER A 743 12.42 -1.11 2.62
CA SER A 743 13.46 -1.71 1.75
C SER A 743 13.91 -0.80 0.62
N SER A 744 13.02 0.06 0.11
CA SER A 744 13.30 1.02 -0.96
C SER A 744 13.95 2.32 -0.46
N GLU A 745 14.12 2.46 0.86
CA GLU A 745 14.68 3.61 1.56
C GLU A 745 14.28 4.98 0.97
N PRO A 746 12.98 5.33 0.99
CA PRO A 746 12.45 6.44 0.19
C PRO A 746 13.21 7.76 0.35
N SER A 747 13.61 8.14 1.57
CA SER A 747 14.36 9.38 1.80
C SER A 747 15.75 9.36 1.16
N ILE A 748 16.45 8.23 1.20
CA ILE A 748 17.80 8.08 0.63
C ILE A 748 17.71 8.05 -0.89
N THR A 749 16.78 7.26 -1.45
CA THR A 749 16.53 7.17 -2.89
C THR A 749 16.13 8.52 -3.48
N ALA A 750 15.20 9.23 -2.84
CA ALA A 750 14.81 10.58 -3.27
C ALA A 750 15.99 11.55 -3.24
N THR A 751 16.86 11.47 -2.24
CA THR A 751 18.07 12.30 -2.16
C THR A 751 18.99 12.03 -3.37
N LEU A 752 19.27 10.76 -3.69
CA LEU A 752 20.10 10.40 -4.85
C LEU A 752 19.49 10.89 -6.17
N PHE A 753 18.19 10.72 -6.33
CA PHE A 753 17.45 11.18 -7.51
C PHE A 753 17.57 12.69 -7.69
N GLN A 754 17.50 13.46 -6.60
CA GLN A 754 17.63 14.92 -6.67
C GLN A 754 19.04 15.37 -7.06
N PHE A 755 20.09 14.69 -6.59
CA PHE A 755 21.46 14.97 -7.05
C PHE A 755 21.60 14.67 -8.55
N ALA A 756 20.97 13.61 -9.05
CA ALA A 756 20.99 13.29 -10.48
C ALA A 756 20.22 14.32 -11.32
N ASP A 757 18.98 14.62 -10.93
CA ASP A 757 18.07 15.50 -11.66
C ASP A 757 18.59 16.95 -11.73
N MET A 758 19.47 17.33 -10.79
CA MET A 758 20.12 18.64 -10.73
C MET A 758 21.55 18.64 -11.29
N GLY A 759 22.05 17.54 -11.86
CA GLY A 759 23.40 17.44 -12.41
C GLY A 759 24.53 17.47 -11.36
N LYS A 760 24.20 17.25 -10.08
CA LYS A 760 25.11 17.32 -8.93
C LYS A 760 25.67 15.96 -8.50
N LEU A 761 25.36 14.88 -9.22
CA LEU A 761 25.86 13.53 -8.93
C LEU A 761 27.40 13.45 -8.71
N PRO A 762 28.26 14.22 -9.43
CA PRO A 762 29.70 14.24 -9.19
C PRO A 762 30.13 14.72 -7.79
N GLU A 763 29.26 15.42 -7.05
CA GLU A 763 29.54 15.92 -5.70
C GLU A 763 29.49 14.80 -4.63
N LEU A 764 28.95 13.63 -5.00
CA LEU A 764 28.77 12.47 -4.12
C LEU A 764 29.97 11.50 -4.14
N SER A 765 30.08 10.67 -3.09
CA SER A 765 31.11 9.63 -3.01
C SER A 765 30.95 8.60 -4.15
N PRO A 766 32.01 7.87 -4.54
CA PRO A 766 31.93 6.80 -5.53
C PRO A 766 30.84 5.76 -5.23
N VAL A 767 30.62 5.44 -3.95
CA VAL A 767 29.60 4.49 -3.48
C VAL A 767 28.20 4.96 -3.87
N TRP A 768 27.85 6.22 -3.57
CA TRP A 768 26.55 6.78 -3.90
C TRP A 768 26.32 6.95 -5.41
N ARG A 769 27.38 7.27 -6.16
CA ARG A 769 27.32 7.30 -7.64
C ARG A 769 27.06 5.92 -8.23
N ALA A 770 27.75 4.88 -7.75
CA ALA A 770 27.49 3.50 -8.16
C ALA A 770 26.06 3.06 -7.79
N ARG A 771 25.58 3.47 -6.59
CA ARG A 771 24.21 3.20 -6.13
C ARG A 771 23.16 3.80 -7.05
N TYR A 772 23.33 5.05 -7.46
CA TYR A 772 22.47 5.68 -8.45
C TYR A 772 22.48 4.95 -9.80
N GLN A 773 23.65 4.61 -10.32
CA GLN A 773 23.78 3.94 -11.62
C GLN A 773 23.06 2.60 -11.67
N ALA A 774 23.16 1.78 -10.61
CA ALA A 774 22.44 0.52 -10.58
C ALA A 774 20.92 0.73 -10.55
N LEU A 775 20.43 1.67 -9.72
CA LEU A 775 19.01 2.01 -9.69
C LEU A 775 18.54 2.47 -11.07
N ARG A 776 19.22 3.45 -11.68
CA ARG A 776 18.91 3.93 -13.04
C ARG A 776 18.79 2.78 -14.02
N ASN A 777 19.77 1.88 -14.04
CA ASN A 777 19.75 0.74 -14.95
C ASN A 777 18.63 -0.26 -14.64
N LEU A 778 18.24 -0.44 -13.38
CA LEU A 778 17.05 -1.24 -13.02
C LEU A 778 15.76 -0.63 -13.58
N TYR A 779 15.55 0.67 -13.42
CA TYR A 779 14.36 1.33 -13.98
C TYR A 779 14.33 1.22 -15.50
N LEU A 780 15.47 1.38 -16.18
CA LEU A 780 15.53 1.28 -17.64
C LEU A 780 15.30 -0.14 -18.15
N ASN A 781 15.84 -1.18 -17.50
CA ASN A 781 15.76 -2.55 -18.01
C ASN A 781 14.56 -3.34 -17.47
N GLY A 782 13.91 -2.88 -16.40
CA GLY A 782 12.92 -3.67 -15.68
C GLY A 782 13.57 -4.70 -14.76
N SER A 783 12.74 -5.44 -14.02
CA SER A 783 13.23 -6.55 -13.21
C SER A 783 13.80 -7.67 -14.11
N PRO A 784 15.03 -8.13 -13.86
CA PRO A 784 15.61 -9.28 -14.56
C PRO A 784 14.68 -10.52 -14.52
N ASN A 785 14.54 -11.21 -15.67
CA ASN A 785 13.68 -12.39 -15.89
C ASN A 785 12.16 -12.20 -15.77
N GLU A 786 11.66 -10.98 -15.58
CA GLU A 786 10.22 -10.72 -15.65
C GLU A 786 9.77 -10.67 -17.13
N ASP A 787 8.64 -11.30 -17.45
CA ASP A 787 8.05 -11.15 -18.79
C ASP A 787 7.68 -9.67 -18.98
N PRO A 788 8.01 -9.03 -20.12
CA PRO A 788 7.57 -7.67 -20.42
C PRO A 788 6.06 -7.44 -20.25
N ALA A 789 5.21 -8.46 -20.38
CA ALA A 789 3.78 -8.35 -20.13
C ALA A 789 3.42 -8.16 -18.64
N ASP A 790 4.27 -8.65 -17.73
CA ASP A 790 4.09 -8.61 -16.28
C ASP A 790 4.89 -7.48 -15.62
N MET A 791 5.81 -6.86 -16.35
CA MET A 791 6.63 -5.74 -15.85
C MET A 791 5.78 -4.58 -15.34
N ARG A 792 6.15 -4.07 -14.16
CA ARG A 792 5.37 -3.09 -13.40
C ARG A 792 5.47 -1.64 -13.91
N TRP A 793 6.48 -1.33 -14.73
CA TRP A 793 6.74 0.00 -15.28
C TRP A 793 7.29 -0.05 -16.71
N GLN A 794 7.34 1.11 -17.36
CA GLN A 794 7.85 1.27 -18.73
C GLN A 794 9.38 1.07 -18.78
N SER A 795 9.80 -0.14 -19.12
CA SER A 795 11.20 -0.52 -19.35
C SER A 795 11.51 -0.67 -20.85
N ILE A 796 12.78 -0.81 -21.21
CA ILE A 796 13.23 -1.01 -22.60
C ILE A 796 12.47 -2.21 -23.24
N PRO A 797 12.40 -3.41 -22.63
CA PRO A 797 11.64 -4.52 -23.21
C PRO A 797 10.15 -4.23 -23.44
N VAL A 798 9.50 -3.52 -22.51
CA VAL A 798 8.09 -3.13 -22.63
C VAL A 798 7.87 -2.18 -23.82
N ILE A 799 8.76 -1.21 -23.96
CA ILE A 799 8.71 -0.22 -25.04
C ILE A 799 9.00 -0.86 -26.39
N GLU A 800 10.00 -1.74 -26.49
CA GLU A 800 10.29 -2.47 -27.73
C GLU A 800 9.09 -3.30 -28.20
N ASN A 801 8.42 -4.01 -27.28
CA ASN A 801 7.20 -4.76 -27.57
C ASN A 801 6.07 -3.82 -28.02
N THR A 802 5.95 -2.67 -27.37
CA THR A 802 4.93 -1.67 -27.68
C THR A 802 5.12 -1.01 -29.05
N LEU A 803 6.34 -0.59 -29.38
CA LEU A 803 6.67 -0.04 -30.70
C LEU A 803 6.39 -1.07 -31.81
N LYS A 804 6.78 -2.32 -31.59
CA LYS A 804 6.49 -3.42 -32.53
C LYS A 804 4.98 -3.60 -32.75
N ARG A 805 4.15 -3.50 -31.70
CA ARG A 805 2.67 -3.57 -31.82
C ARG A 805 2.11 -2.41 -32.64
N LEU A 806 2.56 -1.18 -32.37
CA LEU A 806 2.11 0.01 -33.09
C LEU A 806 2.43 -0.07 -34.59
N GLU A 807 3.59 -0.60 -34.95
CA GLU A 807 4.00 -0.75 -36.36
C GLU A 807 3.23 -1.85 -37.10
N VAL A 808 3.00 -3.00 -36.46
CA VAL A 808 2.16 -4.06 -37.03
C VAL A 808 0.74 -3.53 -37.28
N ASN A 809 0.21 -2.72 -36.36
CA ASN A 809 -1.10 -2.08 -36.53
C ASN A 809 -1.11 -0.99 -37.63
N ALA A 810 0.01 -0.30 -37.85
CA ALA A 810 0.17 0.73 -38.87
C ALA A 810 0.21 0.16 -40.30
N GLN A 811 0.78 -1.04 -40.50
CA GLN A 811 0.96 -1.67 -41.81
C GLN A 811 -0.31 -2.35 -42.40
N ILE A 812 -1.38 -2.52 -41.62
CA ILE A 812 -2.59 -3.22 -42.07
C ILE A 812 -3.59 -2.22 -42.68
N ASP A 813 -3.65 -2.22 -44.02
CA ASP A 813 -4.67 -1.57 -44.86
C ASP A 813 -5.69 -2.59 -45.44
N SER A 814 -6.02 -3.65 -44.67
CA SER A 814 -7.03 -4.63 -45.07
C SER A 814 -8.43 -4.24 -44.59
N PRO A 815 -9.46 -4.20 -45.46
CA PRO A 815 -10.87 -4.10 -45.08
C PRO A 815 -11.37 -5.33 -44.30
N GLU A 816 -10.66 -6.46 -44.39
CA GLU A 816 -10.96 -7.69 -43.68
C GLU A 816 -10.03 -7.80 -42.47
N GLY A 817 -10.59 -7.56 -41.29
CA GLY A 817 -9.86 -7.61 -40.03
C GLY A 817 -9.29 -8.99 -39.76
N LEU A 818 -7.96 -9.10 -39.69
CA LEU A 818 -7.27 -10.27 -39.18
C LEU A 818 -7.49 -10.40 -37.67
N SER A 819 -8.65 -10.94 -37.31
CA SER A 819 -8.91 -11.55 -36.01
C SER A 819 -8.14 -12.86 -35.92
N ARG A 820 -6.86 -12.83 -35.51
CA ARG A 820 -6.14 -13.98 -34.93
C ARG A 820 -4.69 -13.61 -34.67
N ASN A 821 -4.49 -12.96 -33.52
CA ASN A 821 -3.33 -12.92 -32.64
C ASN A 821 -3.41 -11.57 -31.92
N PHE A 822 -3.30 -11.57 -30.59
CA PHE A 822 -3.46 -10.42 -29.69
C PHE A 822 -4.91 -10.10 -29.28
N SER A 823 -5.28 -10.59 -28.10
CA SER A 823 -6.57 -10.41 -27.44
C SER A 823 -6.84 -8.95 -27.03
N GLN A 824 -7.99 -8.43 -27.48
CA GLN A 824 -8.90 -7.51 -26.79
C GLN A 824 -8.56 -6.03 -26.54
N SER A 825 -7.61 -5.39 -27.23
CA SER A 825 -7.44 -3.92 -27.17
C SER A 825 -7.91 -3.25 -28.47
N ALA A 826 -8.87 -2.32 -28.38
CA ALA A 826 -9.36 -1.54 -29.52
C ALA A 826 -8.29 -0.54 -30.01
N LYS A 827 -8.27 -0.22 -31.32
CA LYS A 827 -7.40 0.83 -31.89
C LYS A 827 -7.65 2.18 -31.17
N GLY A 828 -6.65 2.75 -30.50
CA GLY A 828 -6.74 4.06 -29.83
C GLY A 828 -6.49 5.23 -30.79
N GLU A 829 -6.65 6.47 -30.31
CA GLU A 829 -6.25 7.69 -31.06
C GLU A 829 -4.78 7.69 -31.43
N ALA A 830 -3.93 7.10 -30.59
CA ALA A 830 -2.53 6.85 -30.90
C ALA A 830 -2.37 5.99 -32.17
N ASP A 831 -3.20 4.97 -32.39
CA ASP A 831 -3.14 4.11 -33.60
C ASP A 831 -3.59 4.86 -34.87
N VAL A 832 -4.48 5.86 -34.73
CA VAL A 832 -4.90 6.73 -35.84
C VAL A 832 -3.81 7.77 -36.16
N PHE A 833 -3.24 8.40 -35.12
CA PHE A 833 -2.19 9.40 -35.27
C PHE A 833 -0.87 8.82 -35.78
N VAL A 834 -0.52 7.58 -35.40
CA VAL A 834 0.66 6.87 -35.93
C VAL A 834 0.62 6.78 -37.46
N LYS A 835 -0.55 6.76 -38.10
CA LYS A 835 -0.67 6.73 -39.57
C LYS A 835 -0.36 8.08 -40.25
N THR A 836 -0.17 9.15 -39.49
CA THR A 836 0.23 10.48 -40.02
C THR A 836 1.75 10.57 -40.18
N ASP A 837 2.22 11.46 -41.06
CA ASP A 837 3.66 11.74 -41.24
C ASP A 837 4.34 12.17 -39.94
N GLU A 838 3.62 12.92 -39.10
CA GLU A 838 4.08 13.37 -37.79
C GLU A 838 4.23 12.18 -36.82
N GLY A 839 3.21 11.31 -36.75
CA GLY A 839 3.26 10.09 -35.93
C GLY A 839 4.38 9.14 -36.34
N GLN A 840 4.58 8.92 -37.64
CA GLN A 840 5.69 8.08 -38.16
C GLN A 840 7.06 8.67 -37.81
N ARG A 841 7.21 10.01 -37.89
CA ARG A 841 8.44 10.69 -37.49
C ARG A 841 8.75 10.51 -36.02
N ILE A 842 7.74 10.68 -35.15
CA ILE A 842 7.89 10.49 -33.70
C ILE A 842 8.32 9.05 -33.39
N VAL A 843 7.71 8.04 -34.03
CA VAL A 843 8.09 6.62 -33.83
C VAL A 843 9.54 6.36 -34.27
N ALA A 844 10.00 6.93 -35.39
CA ALA A 844 11.37 6.77 -35.87
C ALA A 844 12.41 7.45 -34.94
N GLN A 845 12.12 8.65 -34.47
CA GLN A 845 12.91 9.35 -33.43
C GLN A 845 13.01 8.50 -32.16
N PHE A 846 11.86 7.99 -31.69
CA PHE A 846 11.76 7.14 -30.52
C PHE A 846 12.71 5.93 -30.59
N ARG A 847 12.78 5.24 -31.73
CA ARG A 847 13.69 4.09 -31.93
C ARG A 847 15.16 4.49 -31.81
N THR A 848 15.53 5.60 -32.43
CA THR A 848 16.91 6.09 -32.43
C THR A 848 17.33 6.47 -31.01
N TRP A 849 16.46 7.19 -30.30
CA TRP A 849 16.63 7.55 -28.90
C TRP A 849 16.73 6.32 -27.99
N LEU A 850 15.86 5.33 -28.15
CA LEU A 850 15.87 4.10 -27.34
C LEU A 850 17.14 3.27 -27.57
N ALA A 851 17.62 3.18 -28.82
CA ALA A 851 18.86 2.47 -29.14
C ALA A 851 20.07 3.06 -28.41
N ASN A 852 20.17 4.40 -28.37
CA ASN A 852 21.24 5.11 -27.66
C ASN A 852 21.21 4.83 -26.14
N ILE A 853 20.02 4.77 -25.54
CA ILE A 853 19.86 4.44 -24.11
C ILE A 853 20.27 2.99 -23.84
N LYS A 854 19.91 2.06 -24.73
CA LYS A 854 20.18 0.62 -24.57
C LYS A 854 21.67 0.30 -24.54
N GLU A 855 22.47 0.97 -25.36
CA GLU A 855 23.93 0.74 -25.43
C GLU A 855 24.64 1.03 -24.10
N GLY A 856 24.17 2.04 -23.34
CA GLY A 856 24.79 2.48 -22.09
C GLY A 856 24.09 2.03 -20.79
N SER A 857 23.05 1.19 -20.85
CA SER A 857 22.19 0.90 -19.68
C SER A 857 22.22 -0.56 -19.22
N GLN A 858 23.03 -1.44 -19.82
CA GLN A 858 23.08 -2.85 -19.41
C GLN A 858 23.53 -3.01 -17.94
N LEU A 859 22.84 -3.90 -17.21
CA LEU A 859 23.18 -4.25 -15.84
C LEU A 859 24.43 -5.15 -15.81
N SER A 860 25.53 -4.65 -15.24
CA SER A 860 26.74 -5.43 -14.99
C SER A 860 26.54 -6.46 -13.88
N GLN A 861 27.43 -7.47 -13.78
CA GLN A 861 27.39 -8.47 -12.70
C GLN A 861 27.41 -7.83 -11.30
N ALA A 862 28.29 -6.85 -11.09
CA ALA A 862 28.39 -6.12 -9.83
C ALA A 862 27.10 -5.32 -9.52
N GLN A 863 26.49 -4.71 -10.54
CA GLN A 863 25.22 -4.00 -10.38
C GLN A 863 24.08 -4.95 -10.04
N ARG A 864 24.00 -6.12 -10.69
CA ARG A 864 23.00 -7.16 -10.35
C ARG A 864 23.15 -7.61 -8.90
N GLN A 865 24.38 -7.87 -8.46
CA GLN A 865 24.66 -8.22 -7.07
C GLN A 865 24.22 -7.12 -6.10
N MET A 866 24.53 -5.85 -6.42
CA MET A 866 24.14 -4.69 -5.60
C MET A 866 22.62 -4.46 -5.56
N LEU A 867 21.89 -4.92 -6.58
CA LEU A 867 20.42 -4.90 -6.66
C LEU A 867 19.78 -6.21 -6.16
N HIS A 868 20.58 -7.11 -5.57
CA HIS A 868 20.16 -8.41 -5.07
C HIS A 868 19.60 -9.39 -6.12
N PHE A 869 20.17 -9.40 -7.32
CA PHE A 869 19.95 -10.42 -8.35
C PHE A 869 21.17 -11.33 -8.49
N ASP A 870 20.94 -12.64 -8.63
CA ASP A 870 21.97 -13.60 -8.99
C ASP A 870 22.47 -13.30 -10.41
N PRO A 871 23.76 -13.01 -10.61
CA PRO A 871 24.28 -12.64 -11.92
C PRO A 871 24.25 -13.78 -12.95
N HIS A 872 24.09 -15.02 -12.52
CA HIS A 872 24.03 -16.20 -13.39
C HIS A 872 22.60 -16.57 -13.74
N SER A 873 21.72 -16.65 -12.74
CA SER A 873 20.32 -17.03 -12.97
C SER A 873 19.42 -15.85 -13.31
N ASN A 874 19.84 -14.61 -13.03
CA ASN A 874 19.04 -13.38 -13.11
C ASN A 874 17.77 -13.39 -12.23
N VAL A 875 17.62 -14.39 -11.37
CA VAL A 875 16.55 -14.41 -10.38
C VAL A 875 16.99 -13.56 -9.19
N ALA A 876 16.04 -12.88 -8.54
CA ALA A 876 16.32 -12.23 -7.26
C ALA A 876 16.88 -13.26 -6.28
N TYR A 877 17.88 -12.90 -5.47
CA TYR A 877 18.37 -13.81 -4.44
C TYR A 877 17.23 -14.22 -3.50
N ASP A 878 17.18 -15.51 -3.15
CA ASP A 878 16.25 -16.00 -2.13
C ASP A 878 16.51 -15.31 -0.77
N ARG A 879 15.44 -15.13 0.01
CA ARG A 879 15.47 -14.50 1.36
C ARG A 879 16.52 -15.15 2.27
N ILE A 880 17.36 -14.32 2.89
CA ILE A 880 18.28 -14.74 3.96
C ILE A 880 17.97 -13.92 5.21
N GLU A 881 17.35 -14.51 6.24
CA GLU A 881 17.12 -13.79 7.50
C GLU A 881 18.41 -13.51 8.28
N HIS A 882 19.46 -14.31 8.02
CA HIS A 882 20.69 -14.30 8.79
C HIS A 882 21.91 -14.65 7.94
N GLU A 883 22.85 -13.70 7.81
CA GLU A 883 24.16 -13.95 7.21
C GLU A 883 25.01 -14.77 8.20
N ILE A 884 25.46 -15.94 7.76
CA ILE A 884 26.30 -16.83 8.56
C ILE A 884 27.71 -16.77 7.98
N PRO A 885 28.67 -16.07 8.61
CA PRO A 885 30.06 -16.07 8.15
C PRO A 885 30.59 -17.50 8.15
N ALA A 886 31.05 -17.99 7.00
CA ALA A 886 31.58 -19.35 6.83
C ALA A 886 32.78 -19.61 7.75
N GLU A 887 33.52 -18.55 8.05
CA GLU A 887 34.60 -18.55 9.01
C GLU A 887 34.01 -18.40 10.43
N ASN A 888 34.26 -19.40 11.28
CA ASN A 888 33.93 -19.39 12.72
C ASN A 888 32.49 -19.80 13.12
N VAL A 889 31.79 -20.61 12.31
CA VAL A 889 30.52 -21.25 12.71
C VAL A 889 30.73 -22.41 13.69
N THR A 890 29.84 -22.54 14.66
CA THR A 890 29.73 -23.74 15.51
C THR A 890 28.53 -24.58 15.10
N VAL A 891 28.74 -25.85 14.71
CA VAL A 891 27.63 -26.78 14.44
C VAL A 891 27.36 -27.63 15.67
N ILE A 892 26.11 -27.73 16.07
CA ILE A 892 25.64 -28.54 17.20
C ILE A 892 24.61 -29.54 16.70
N ASN A 893 24.84 -30.81 16.96
CA ASN A 893 23.88 -31.86 16.64
C ASN A 893 22.77 -31.90 17.68
N VAL A 894 21.52 -32.03 17.22
CA VAL A 894 20.31 -31.98 18.05
C VAL A 894 19.31 -33.01 17.49
N PRO A 895 18.49 -33.66 18.34
CA PRO A 895 17.37 -34.45 17.87
C PRO A 895 16.45 -33.66 16.94
N ASP A 896 16.09 -34.25 15.80
CA ASP A 896 15.26 -33.62 14.77
C ASP A 896 13.88 -33.17 15.32
N SER A 897 13.33 -33.88 16.29
CA SER A 897 12.09 -33.54 17.00
C SER A 897 12.20 -32.21 17.77
N LEU A 898 13.31 -31.96 18.46
CA LEU A 898 13.58 -30.69 19.16
C LEU A 898 13.83 -29.54 18.19
N LEU A 899 14.30 -29.83 16.98
CA LEU A 899 14.45 -28.82 15.93
C LEU A 899 13.11 -28.42 15.32
N ARG A 900 12.17 -29.37 15.22
CA ARG A 900 10.78 -29.12 14.78
C ARG A 900 9.95 -28.43 15.87
N LYS A 901 10.16 -28.79 17.14
CA LYS A 901 9.41 -28.28 18.29
C LYS A 901 10.33 -28.02 19.49
N PRO A 902 11.02 -26.87 19.51
CA PRO A 902 11.87 -26.50 20.64
C PRO A 902 11.07 -26.36 21.94
N LEU A 903 11.77 -26.46 23.08
CA LEU A 903 11.15 -26.36 24.40
C LEU A 903 10.81 -24.91 24.74
N GLU A 904 9.72 -24.68 25.47
CA GLU A 904 9.25 -23.33 25.85
C GLU A 904 9.15 -23.15 27.37
N ASP A 905 9.83 -22.15 27.92
CA ASP A 905 9.72 -21.75 29.33
C ASP A 905 10.06 -20.26 29.52
N ILE A 906 9.23 -19.51 30.25
CA ILE A 906 9.43 -18.06 30.48
C ILE A 906 10.75 -17.72 31.19
N ARG A 907 11.32 -18.68 31.94
CA ARG A 907 12.62 -18.57 32.62
C ARG A 907 13.80 -18.69 31.64
N TYR A 908 13.59 -19.37 30.52
CA TYR A 908 14.56 -19.59 29.45
C TYR A 908 14.15 -18.93 28.12
N ALA A 909 13.22 -17.95 28.16
CA ALA A 909 12.56 -17.33 27.01
C ALA A 909 13.47 -17.02 25.78
N PRO A 910 12.94 -17.12 24.54
CA PRO A 910 11.62 -17.71 24.16
C PRO A 910 11.65 -19.24 24.00
N TYR A 911 12.70 -19.78 23.38
CA TYR A 911 12.84 -21.19 23.04
C TYR A 911 14.16 -21.73 23.58
N SER A 912 14.20 -23.01 23.90
CA SER A 912 15.42 -23.66 24.32
C SER A 912 15.58 -25.07 23.77
N LEU A 913 16.84 -25.43 23.57
CA LEU A 913 17.27 -26.77 23.20
C LEU A 913 18.06 -27.35 24.37
N LEU A 914 17.65 -28.53 24.81
CA LEU A 914 18.46 -29.34 25.71
C LEU A 914 19.38 -30.19 24.85
N VAL A 915 20.67 -29.98 24.96
CA VAL A 915 21.70 -30.71 24.21
C VAL A 915 22.61 -31.48 25.18
N GLY A 916 23.26 -32.53 24.65
CA GLY A 916 24.28 -33.29 25.37
C GLY A 916 25.60 -32.53 25.52
N THR A 917 26.68 -33.25 25.82
CA THR A 917 28.00 -32.69 26.12
C THR A 917 28.50 -31.75 25.02
N LEU A 918 28.79 -30.50 25.38
CA LEU A 918 29.44 -29.51 24.50
C LEU A 918 30.94 -29.46 24.81
N SER A 919 31.78 -29.35 23.78
CA SER A 919 33.23 -29.17 23.98
C SER A 919 33.54 -27.78 24.55
N GLU A 920 34.66 -27.63 25.26
CA GLU A 920 35.10 -26.33 25.79
C GLU A 920 35.33 -25.28 24.69
N GLU A 921 35.70 -25.72 23.49
CA GLU A 921 35.82 -24.85 22.32
C GLU A 921 34.45 -24.34 21.85
N GLN A 922 33.45 -25.24 21.77
CA GLN A 922 32.07 -24.86 21.41
C GLN A 922 31.49 -23.89 22.43
N LYS A 923 31.67 -24.15 23.73
CA LYS A 923 31.21 -23.24 24.81
C LYS A 923 31.82 -21.85 24.66
N LYS A 924 33.15 -21.75 24.50
CA LYS A 924 33.85 -20.48 24.31
C LYS A 924 33.40 -19.75 23.03
N LYS A 925 33.17 -20.46 21.93
CA LYS A 925 32.66 -19.87 20.68
C LYS A 925 31.25 -19.29 20.87
N ILE A 926 30.35 -20.04 21.51
CA ILE A 926 28.98 -19.59 21.81
C ILE A 926 29.00 -18.37 22.75
N GLU A 927 29.81 -18.39 23.81
CA GLU A 927 29.93 -17.27 24.77
C GLU A 927 30.49 -15.99 24.14
N LYS A 928 31.38 -16.13 23.15
CA LYS A 928 31.89 -15.03 22.33
C LYS A 928 30.90 -14.55 21.24
N GLY A 929 29.73 -15.18 21.13
CA GLY A 929 28.68 -14.81 20.18
C GLY A 929 28.87 -15.35 18.77
N ALA A 930 29.65 -16.43 18.58
CA ALA A 930 29.79 -17.08 17.29
C ALA A 930 28.43 -17.61 16.78
N PRO A 931 28.16 -17.55 15.47
CA PRO A 931 26.96 -18.15 14.88
C PRO A 931 26.90 -19.66 15.17
N VAL A 932 25.71 -20.12 15.55
CA VAL A 932 25.45 -21.53 15.84
C VAL A 932 24.45 -22.09 14.83
N ILE A 933 24.85 -23.15 14.14
CA ILE A 933 23.96 -23.94 13.29
C ILE A 933 23.60 -25.22 14.06
N PHE A 934 22.30 -25.52 14.09
CA PHE A 934 21.81 -26.76 14.66
C PHE A 934 21.57 -27.77 13.55
N ARG A 935 22.09 -28.98 13.70
CA ARG A 935 21.95 -30.04 12.70
C ARG A 935 21.14 -31.19 13.27
N GLY A 936 20.10 -31.60 12.57
CA GLY A 936 19.34 -32.80 12.88
C GLY A 936 20.25 -34.03 12.81
N GLU A 937 20.29 -34.80 13.89
CA GLU A 937 21.13 -36.01 13.97
C GLU A 937 20.78 -37.07 12.93
N LEU A 938 19.49 -37.18 12.55
CA LEU A 938 19.02 -38.20 11.62
C LEU A 938 18.87 -37.69 10.19
N THR A 939 18.29 -36.49 10.00
CA THR A 939 18.01 -35.96 8.65
C THR A 939 19.16 -35.16 8.06
N GLY A 940 20.12 -34.74 8.90
CA GLY A 940 21.16 -33.79 8.52
C GLY A 940 20.64 -32.36 8.25
N ARG A 941 19.33 -32.10 8.39
CA ARG A 941 18.72 -30.79 8.18
C ARG A 941 19.36 -29.77 9.11
N VAL A 942 19.65 -28.59 8.59
CA VAL A 942 20.29 -27.53 9.37
C VAL A 942 19.30 -26.42 9.67
N TYR A 943 19.40 -25.89 10.88
CA TYR A 943 18.52 -24.86 11.42
C TYR A 943 19.35 -23.74 12.01
N TYR A 944 18.88 -22.52 11.83
CA TYR A 944 19.45 -21.34 12.46
C TYR A 944 18.57 -20.95 13.65
N GLY A 945 19.19 -20.82 14.83
CA GLY A 945 18.49 -20.46 16.06
C GLY A 945 18.80 -19.07 16.60
N GLY A 946 19.32 -18.16 15.77
CA GLY A 946 19.60 -16.79 16.20
C GLY A 946 20.80 -16.66 17.12
N PRO A 947 20.91 -15.52 17.81
CA PRO A 947 21.84 -15.35 18.92
C PRO A 947 21.60 -16.41 20.00
N VAL A 948 22.58 -17.29 20.22
CA VAL A 948 22.47 -18.39 21.20
C VAL A 948 23.06 -17.97 22.54
N SER A 949 22.44 -18.40 23.64
CA SER A 949 23.00 -18.24 24.99
C SER A 949 23.05 -19.57 25.72
N LEU A 950 24.21 -19.89 26.28
CA LEU A 950 24.39 -21.07 27.11
C LEU A 950 23.93 -20.80 28.55
N ARG A 951 23.13 -21.72 29.12
CA ARG A 951 22.79 -21.74 30.55
C ARG A 951 22.96 -23.13 31.14
N LYS A 952 23.35 -23.17 32.42
CA LYS A 952 23.29 -24.39 33.23
C LYS A 952 21.86 -24.63 33.72
N LEU A 953 21.47 -25.90 33.80
CA LEU A 953 20.23 -26.30 34.47
C LEU A 953 20.31 -25.94 35.97
N PRO A 954 19.25 -25.38 36.57
CA PRO A 954 19.14 -25.23 38.01
C PRO A 954 19.15 -26.60 38.71
N ALA A 955 19.62 -26.64 39.96
CA ALA A 955 19.51 -27.84 40.80
C ALA A 955 18.05 -28.31 40.93
N ALA A 956 17.84 -29.64 40.97
CA ALA A 956 16.53 -30.29 41.02
C ALA A 956 15.60 -29.73 42.13
N GLY A 957 14.29 -29.68 41.87
CA GLY A 957 13.27 -29.27 42.85
C GLY A 957 12.55 -27.92 42.63
N LYS A 958 12.68 -27.29 41.45
CA LYS A 958 12.05 -25.97 41.14
C LYS A 958 11.12 -25.98 39.92
N GLY A 959 10.16 -26.90 39.86
CA GLY A 959 9.12 -26.91 38.81
C GLY A 959 9.66 -27.03 37.39
N LEU A 960 10.67 -27.89 37.17
CA LEU A 960 11.28 -28.18 35.86
C LEU A 960 10.88 -29.55 35.32
N ASP A 961 10.07 -30.32 36.06
CA ASP A 961 9.78 -31.72 35.73
C ASP A 961 9.05 -31.85 34.39
N THR A 962 8.10 -30.94 34.12
CA THR A 962 7.40 -30.87 32.84
C THR A 962 8.34 -30.52 31.68
N TYR A 963 9.36 -29.69 31.91
CA TYR A 963 10.34 -29.30 30.89
C TYR A 963 11.28 -30.47 30.55
N LEU A 964 11.76 -31.20 31.56
CA LEU A 964 12.64 -32.35 31.38
C LEU A 964 11.93 -33.55 30.74
N GLU A 965 10.65 -33.77 31.07
CA GLU A 965 9.85 -34.83 30.47
C GLU A 965 9.59 -34.57 28.97
N GLN A 966 9.33 -33.31 28.58
CA GLN A 966 9.22 -32.94 27.17
C GLN A 966 10.52 -33.20 26.40
N ALA A 967 11.67 -32.86 27.00
CA ALA A 967 12.96 -33.12 26.40
C ALA A 967 13.23 -34.62 26.23
N ARG A 968 12.85 -35.45 27.21
CA ARG A 968 13.04 -36.91 27.17
C ARG A 968 12.25 -37.55 26.02
N ARG A 969 10.97 -37.23 25.88
CA ARG A 969 10.13 -37.75 24.77
C ARG A 969 10.70 -37.43 23.40
N ALA A 970 11.22 -36.21 23.23
CA ALA A 970 11.81 -35.78 21.98
C ALA A 970 13.05 -36.62 21.58
N TYR A 971 13.89 -36.99 22.57
CA TYR A 971 15.04 -37.86 22.34
C TYR A 971 14.62 -39.32 22.10
N GLU A 972 13.87 -39.90 23.04
CA GLU A 972 13.64 -41.35 23.10
C GLU A 972 12.49 -41.79 22.19
N ASP A 973 11.31 -41.19 22.35
CA ASP A 973 10.09 -41.62 21.65
C ASP A 973 10.10 -41.19 20.18
N ASP A 974 10.41 -39.92 19.92
CA ASP A 974 10.26 -39.33 18.58
C ASP A 974 11.47 -39.59 17.67
N SER A 975 12.68 -39.58 18.23
CA SER A 975 13.93 -39.72 17.44
C SER A 975 14.64 -41.06 17.64
N GLY A 976 14.28 -41.85 18.66
CA GLY A 976 14.97 -43.11 18.96
C GLY A 976 16.43 -42.94 19.42
N LEU A 977 16.77 -41.77 19.97
CA LEU A 977 18.08 -41.41 20.51
C LEU A 977 18.11 -41.57 22.04
N LYS A 978 19.28 -41.80 22.63
CA LYS A 978 19.44 -41.90 24.09
C LYS A 978 19.36 -40.50 24.74
N PHE A 979 18.53 -40.34 25.77
CA PHE A 979 18.47 -39.08 26.52
C PHE A 979 19.77 -38.80 27.32
N PRO A 980 20.31 -37.55 27.32
CA PRO A 980 21.59 -37.26 28.00
C PRO A 980 21.56 -37.39 29.53
N ASP A 981 22.66 -37.87 30.10
CA ASP A 981 22.89 -37.96 31.55
C ASP A 981 22.93 -36.56 32.20
N GLU A 982 22.52 -36.45 33.46
CA GLU A 982 22.28 -35.16 34.14
C GLU A 982 23.48 -34.19 34.13
N GLU A 983 24.69 -34.71 34.32
CA GLU A 983 25.95 -33.95 34.33
C GLU A 983 26.33 -33.38 32.96
N ASN A 984 25.75 -33.92 31.88
CA ASN A 984 26.05 -33.60 30.50
C ASN A 984 24.98 -32.71 29.82
N ARG A 985 23.98 -32.25 30.58
CA ARG A 985 22.87 -31.45 30.03
C ARG A 985 23.22 -29.98 29.96
N HIS A 986 23.16 -29.43 28.76
CA HIS A 986 23.29 -27.99 28.52
C HIS A 986 22.00 -27.42 27.95
N VAL A 987 21.60 -26.23 28.43
CA VAL A 987 20.44 -25.51 27.90
C VAL A 987 20.95 -24.40 26.99
N LEU A 988 20.64 -24.51 25.71
CA LEU A 988 20.87 -23.47 24.73
C LEU A 988 19.58 -22.69 24.54
N ILE A 989 19.61 -21.41 24.93
CA ILE A 989 18.50 -20.50 24.66
C ILE A 989 18.66 -19.96 23.25
N VAL A 990 17.63 -20.19 22.44
CA VAL A 990 17.59 -19.88 21.01
C VAL A 990 16.38 -19.00 20.69
N GLN A 991 16.38 -18.39 19.51
CA GLN A 991 15.16 -17.84 18.91
C GLN A 991 14.34 -18.97 18.26
N ARG A 992 13.24 -18.63 17.58
CA ARG A 992 12.52 -19.60 16.75
C ARG A 992 13.50 -20.24 15.76
N LEU A 993 13.54 -21.56 15.72
CA LEU A 993 14.41 -22.28 14.79
C LEU A 993 13.87 -22.14 13.37
N LEU A 994 14.74 -21.67 12.49
CA LEU A 994 14.43 -21.47 11.08
C LEU A 994 15.19 -22.54 10.29
N PRO A 995 14.49 -23.40 9.51
CA PRO A 995 15.18 -24.31 8.62
C PRO A 995 16.03 -23.49 7.67
N ILE A 996 17.29 -23.86 7.53
CA ILE A 996 18.18 -23.23 6.58
C ILE A 996 18.28 -24.14 5.37
N ALA A 997 17.88 -23.59 4.24
CA ALA A 997 18.11 -24.16 2.93
C ALA A 997 19.08 -23.27 2.12
N ASN A 998 19.67 -23.80 1.03
CA ASN A 998 20.43 -23.08 -0.01
C ASN A 998 21.99 -22.84 0.04
N SER A 999 22.91 -23.80 0.29
CA SER A 999 24.39 -23.58 0.42
C SER A 999 24.99 -24.10 -0.82
N ARG A 1000 25.61 -23.18 -1.54
CA ARG A 1000 26.58 -23.50 -2.55
C ARG A 1000 27.95 -23.50 -1.89
N PRO A 1001 28.46 -24.62 -1.35
CA PRO A 1001 29.88 -24.87 -1.48
C PRO A 1001 30.10 -25.33 -2.92
N GLY A 1002 30.31 -24.38 -3.83
CA GLY A 1002 30.58 -24.65 -5.25
C GLY A 1002 29.36 -24.61 -6.17
N ALA A 1003 29.63 -24.67 -7.48
CA ALA A 1003 28.61 -24.68 -8.51
C ALA A 1003 27.74 -25.94 -8.36
N VAL A 1004 26.41 -25.74 -8.45
CA VAL A 1004 25.48 -26.86 -8.64
C VAL A 1004 25.91 -27.59 -9.90
N ASP A 1005 26.27 -28.87 -9.78
CA ASP A 1005 26.53 -29.67 -10.96
C ASP A 1005 25.22 -29.80 -11.74
N ALA A 1006 25.13 -29.01 -12.82
CA ALA A 1006 24.00 -28.99 -13.74
C ALA A 1006 23.85 -30.32 -14.50
N GLY A 1007 24.86 -31.19 -14.46
CA GLY A 1007 24.83 -32.53 -15.04
C GLY A 1007 24.07 -33.56 -14.20
N ILE A 1008 23.72 -33.27 -12.94
CA ILE A 1008 22.97 -34.18 -12.08
C ILE A 1008 21.47 -34.04 -12.33
N GLN A 1009 20.81 -35.16 -12.63
CA GLN A 1009 19.38 -35.18 -12.89
C GLN A 1009 18.56 -34.91 -11.62
N THR A 1010 17.46 -34.17 -11.73
CA THR A 1010 16.78 -33.58 -10.57
C THR A 1010 15.26 -33.81 -10.60
N ILE A 1011 14.66 -34.15 -9.45
CA ILE A 1011 13.20 -34.32 -9.26
C ILE A 1011 12.72 -33.67 -7.95
N LYS A 1012 11.50 -33.13 -7.93
CA LYS A 1012 10.85 -32.63 -6.71
C LYS A 1012 10.13 -33.76 -5.94
N VAL A 1013 10.17 -33.72 -4.60
CA VAL A 1013 9.64 -34.76 -3.71
C VAL A 1013 8.89 -34.12 -2.52
N PRO A 1014 7.65 -34.55 -2.21
CA PRO A 1014 6.91 -34.08 -1.03
C PRO A 1014 7.65 -34.33 0.30
N GLN A 1015 7.48 -33.44 1.29
CA GLN A 1015 8.16 -33.49 2.59
C GLN A 1015 8.08 -34.86 3.29
N SER A 1016 6.92 -35.52 3.30
CA SER A 1016 6.75 -36.83 3.96
C SER A 1016 7.58 -37.94 3.31
N PHE A 1017 7.62 -38.01 1.98
CA PHE A 1017 8.48 -38.95 1.26
C PHE A 1017 9.95 -38.60 1.41
N PHE A 1018 10.27 -37.30 1.40
CA PHE A 1018 11.62 -36.81 1.54
C PHE A 1018 12.24 -37.25 2.88
N ASP A 1019 11.54 -37.07 4.01
CA ASP A 1019 11.98 -37.56 5.32
C ASP A 1019 12.18 -39.08 5.36
N GLY A 1020 11.31 -39.84 4.68
CA GLY A 1020 11.40 -41.30 4.59
C GLY A 1020 12.65 -41.82 3.87
N LEU A 1021 13.29 -41.00 3.02
CA LEU A 1021 14.56 -41.34 2.36
C LEU A 1021 15.73 -41.50 3.35
N VAL A 1022 15.62 -40.93 4.56
CA VAL A 1022 16.66 -40.97 5.60
C VAL A 1022 16.19 -41.59 6.91
N SER A 1023 14.95 -41.32 7.35
CA SER A 1023 14.38 -41.84 8.59
C SER A 1023 12.84 -41.96 8.47
N PRO A 1024 12.32 -43.17 8.17
CA PRO A 1024 10.87 -43.36 8.03
C PRO A 1024 10.07 -43.09 9.31
N ARG A 1025 10.67 -43.23 10.49
CA ARG A 1025 10.04 -42.88 11.78
C ARG A 1025 9.67 -41.40 11.86
N LEU A 1026 10.53 -40.51 11.37
CA LEU A 1026 10.27 -39.06 11.34
C LEU A 1026 9.19 -38.67 10.33
N ALA A 1027 8.90 -39.56 9.38
CA ALA A 1027 7.83 -39.45 8.40
C ALA A 1027 6.57 -40.24 8.79
N HIS A 1028 6.52 -40.76 10.03
CA HIS A 1028 5.41 -41.56 10.58
C HIS A 1028 5.11 -42.86 9.81
N PHE A 1029 6.11 -43.45 9.15
CA PHE A 1029 5.99 -44.77 8.55
C PHE A 1029 6.49 -45.87 9.49
N ASP A 1030 5.84 -47.04 9.47
CA ASP A 1030 6.22 -48.24 10.24
C ASP A 1030 7.56 -48.87 9.80
N ALA A 1031 8.16 -48.36 8.73
CA ALA A 1031 9.41 -48.89 8.19
C ALA A 1031 10.61 -48.60 9.12
N ARG A 1032 11.43 -49.63 9.39
CA ARG A 1032 12.68 -49.49 10.16
C ARG A 1032 13.90 -49.09 9.32
N LYS A 1033 13.76 -49.05 7.99
CA LYS A 1033 14.86 -48.79 7.04
C LYS A 1033 14.48 -47.66 6.07
N PRO A 1034 15.43 -46.77 5.69
CA PRO A 1034 15.17 -45.68 4.75
C PRO A 1034 14.71 -46.17 3.38
N PHE A 1035 13.94 -45.34 2.68
CA PHE A 1035 13.41 -45.66 1.35
C PHE A 1035 14.52 -45.70 0.29
N THR A 1036 14.43 -46.68 -0.61
CA THR A 1036 15.32 -46.85 -1.78
C THR A 1036 14.53 -46.92 -3.08
N GLY A 1037 13.27 -46.46 -3.03
CA GLY A 1037 12.42 -46.26 -4.19
C GLY A 1037 11.39 -45.17 -3.92
N LEU A 1038 10.80 -44.62 -4.98
CA LEU A 1038 9.76 -43.58 -4.92
C LEU A 1038 8.72 -43.79 -6.02
N VAL A 1039 7.48 -43.40 -5.74
CA VAL A 1039 6.39 -43.31 -6.72
C VAL A 1039 5.86 -41.88 -6.75
N LEU A 1040 5.98 -41.19 -7.88
CA LEU A 1040 5.65 -39.76 -8.01
C LEU A 1040 5.05 -39.43 -9.39
N PRO A 1041 4.17 -38.42 -9.51
CA PRO A 1041 3.70 -37.93 -10.81
C PRO A 1041 4.84 -37.50 -11.75
N VAL A 1042 4.72 -37.77 -13.05
CA VAL A 1042 5.76 -37.41 -14.04
C VAL A 1042 6.04 -35.91 -14.07
N MET A 1043 5.02 -35.08 -13.83
CA MET A 1043 5.11 -33.61 -13.82
C MET A 1043 6.05 -33.04 -12.74
N TYR A 1044 6.47 -33.83 -11.75
CA TYR A 1044 7.43 -33.42 -10.72
C TYR A 1044 8.88 -33.33 -11.25
N SER A 1045 9.12 -33.78 -12.49
CA SER A 1045 10.38 -33.66 -13.20
C SER A 1045 10.18 -32.86 -14.48
N GLN A 1046 10.89 -31.73 -14.63
CA GLN A 1046 10.90 -30.93 -15.88
C GLN A 1046 11.80 -31.55 -16.97
N GLN A 1047 12.52 -32.62 -16.63
CA GLN A 1047 13.48 -33.29 -17.51
C GLN A 1047 13.22 -34.79 -17.57
N LYS A 1048 13.71 -35.43 -18.63
CA LYS A 1048 13.71 -36.88 -18.76
C LYS A 1048 14.78 -37.47 -17.84
N LEU A 1049 14.41 -38.49 -17.06
CA LEU A 1049 15.35 -39.21 -16.18
C LEU A 1049 15.98 -40.39 -16.92
N GLU A 1050 17.27 -40.61 -16.69
CA GLU A 1050 18.09 -41.66 -17.29
C GLU A 1050 18.67 -42.59 -16.22
N GLU A 1051 18.61 -43.89 -16.47
CA GLU A 1051 19.19 -44.91 -15.59
C GLU A 1051 20.73 -44.82 -15.59
N GLY A 1052 21.37 -45.18 -14.47
CA GLY A 1052 22.83 -45.16 -14.34
C GLY A 1052 23.44 -43.80 -13.99
N LYS A 1053 22.64 -42.72 -13.98
CA LYS A 1053 23.09 -41.36 -13.63
C LYS A 1053 22.73 -41.00 -12.18
N ALA A 1054 23.55 -40.15 -11.55
CA ALA A 1054 23.27 -39.62 -10.21
C ALA A 1054 21.97 -38.78 -10.22
N ILE A 1055 21.17 -38.88 -9.16
CA ILE A 1055 19.89 -38.16 -9.03
C ILE A 1055 19.84 -37.30 -7.78
N ARG A 1056 19.27 -36.11 -7.91
CA ARG A 1056 18.99 -35.13 -6.87
C ARG A 1056 17.49 -35.06 -6.59
N PHE A 1057 17.12 -35.31 -5.34
CA PHE A 1057 15.77 -35.11 -4.81
C PHE A 1057 15.70 -33.74 -4.16
N ARG A 1058 14.70 -32.93 -4.51
CA ARG A 1058 14.45 -31.59 -3.95
C ARG A 1058 13.15 -31.63 -3.14
N GLU A 1059 13.19 -31.26 -1.87
CA GLU A 1059 12.00 -31.26 -1.02
C GLU A 1059 11.02 -30.14 -1.43
N MET A 1060 9.73 -30.44 -1.45
CA MET A 1060 8.68 -29.43 -1.67
C MET A 1060 7.59 -29.50 -0.59
N GLY A 1061 7.00 -28.35 -0.29
CA GLY A 1061 5.91 -28.21 0.67
C GLY A 1061 4.56 -28.66 0.11
N ALA A 1062 4.45 -29.94 -0.25
CA ALA A 1062 3.23 -30.56 -0.76
C ALA A 1062 2.83 -31.78 0.08
N PRO A 1063 1.53 -32.11 0.17
CA PRO A 1063 1.08 -33.38 0.73
C PRO A 1063 1.49 -34.56 -0.17
N MET A 1064 1.36 -35.77 0.38
CA MET A 1064 1.76 -37.00 -0.29
C MET A 1064 0.97 -37.20 -1.60
N CYS A 1065 1.68 -37.40 -2.72
CA CYS A 1065 1.11 -37.69 -4.05
C CYS A 1065 0.19 -36.60 -4.64
N ALA A 1066 0.25 -35.35 -4.16
CA ALA A 1066 -0.57 -34.24 -4.66
C ALA A 1066 -0.32 -33.93 -6.15
N LYS A 1067 -1.35 -33.56 -6.93
CA LYS A 1067 -1.11 -33.01 -8.27
C LYS A 1067 -0.61 -31.57 -8.12
N LEU A 1068 0.30 -31.08 -8.99
CA LEU A 1068 0.73 -29.67 -8.88
C LEU A 1068 -0.26 -28.78 -9.64
N ASP A 1069 -1.03 -27.98 -8.90
CA ASP A 1069 -1.92 -26.95 -9.41
C ASP A 1069 -1.64 -25.60 -8.73
N GLY A 1070 -0.87 -24.76 -9.42
CA GLY A 1070 -0.97 -23.30 -9.36
C GLY A 1070 -0.58 -22.54 -8.07
N ILE A 1071 -0.50 -23.14 -6.88
CA ILE A 1071 -0.17 -22.41 -5.62
C ILE A 1071 0.72 -23.24 -4.65
N GLU A 1072 0.83 -24.57 -4.78
CA GLU A 1072 1.46 -25.48 -3.79
C GLU A 1072 2.93 -25.88 -4.07
N GLU A 1073 3.70 -25.06 -4.79
CA GLU A 1073 4.94 -25.50 -5.45
C GLU A 1073 6.28 -25.01 -4.87
N LYS A 1074 6.32 -24.47 -3.65
CA LYS A 1074 7.57 -23.91 -3.12
C LYS A 1074 8.52 -25.02 -2.64
N ASP A 1075 9.64 -25.14 -3.34
CA ASP A 1075 10.80 -25.91 -2.92
C ASP A 1075 11.29 -25.41 -1.55
N THR A 1076 11.59 -26.32 -0.63
CA THR A 1076 12.11 -25.96 0.68
C THR A 1076 13.62 -25.71 0.64
N GLY A 1077 14.30 -26.12 -0.44
CA GLY A 1077 15.74 -26.04 -0.71
C GLY A 1077 16.59 -27.09 -0.01
N HIS A 1078 15.98 -28.11 0.61
CA HIS A 1078 16.70 -29.30 1.06
C HIS A 1078 16.88 -30.27 -0.10
N ILE A 1079 18.08 -30.84 -0.22
CA ILE A 1079 18.36 -31.82 -1.26
C ILE A 1079 18.99 -33.09 -0.73
N TYR A 1080 18.54 -34.23 -1.25
CA TYR A 1080 19.21 -35.51 -1.05
C TYR A 1080 19.73 -35.98 -2.39
N GLU A 1081 20.96 -36.48 -2.42
CA GLU A 1081 21.57 -36.99 -3.65
C GLU A 1081 21.80 -38.49 -3.51
N SER A 1082 21.46 -39.24 -4.56
CA SER A 1082 21.85 -40.63 -4.70
C SER A 1082 22.88 -40.75 -5.82
N LYS A 1083 23.91 -41.58 -5.59
CA LYS A 1083 24.99 -41.79 -6.55
C LYS A 1083 24.49 -42.41 -7.86
N ASN A 1084 23.39 -43.16 -7.81
CA ASN A 1084 22.90 -43.92 -8.95
C ASN A 1084 21.36 -44.04 -8.90
N LEU A 1085 20.72 -43.65 -10.01
CA LEU A 1085 19.35 -44.00 -10.32
C LEU A 1085 19.35 -45.36 -11.02
N ALA A 1086 19.06 -46.41 -10.25
CA ALA A 1086 19.18 -47.80 -10.70
C ALA A 1086 18.10 -48.20 -11.72
N ARG A 1087 16.89 -47.63 -11.60
CA ARG A 1087 15.78 -47.94 -12.50
C ARG A 1087 14.77 -46.79 -12.58
N VAL A 1088 14.24 -46.53 -13.78
CA VAL A 1088 13.17 -45.55 -14.05
C VAL A 1088 12.06 -46.23 -14.83
N THR A 1089 10.92 -46.45 -14.18
CA THR A 1089 9.74 -46.98 -14.88
C THR A 1089 8.68 -45.88 -14.98
N ARG A 1090 8.39 -45.42 -16.22
CA ARG A 1090 7.25 -44.54 -16.50
C ARG A 1090 6.03 -45.40 -16.84
N LEU A 1091 4.93 -45.19 -16.14
CA LEU A 1091 3.70 -45.95 -16.32
C LEU A 1091 2.48 -45.11 -15.92
N THR A 1092 1.31 -45.47 -16.40
CA THR A 1092 0.06 -44.85 -15.94
C THR A 1092 -0.43 -45.47 -14.63
N VAL A 1093 -1.27 -44.78 -13.86
CA VAL A 1093 -1.88 -45.35 -12.65
C VAL A 1093 -2.68 -46.63 -12.97
N GLY A 1094 -3.31 -46.72 -14.14
CA GLY A 1094 -3.94 -47.96 -14.62
C GLY A 1094 -2.94 -49.10 -14.81
N GLN A 1095 -1.79 -48.82 -15.44
CA GLN A 1095 -0.72 -49.81 -15.57
C GLN A 1095 -0.08 -50.20 -14.24
N LEU A 1096 -0.10 -49.33 -13.22
CA LEU A 1096 0.33 -49.66 -11.87
C LEU A 1096 -0.57 -50.74 -11.28
N TYR A 1097 -1.89 -50.60 -11.44
CA TYR A 1097 -2.86 -51.61 -11.01
C TYR A 1097 -2.60 -52.96 -11.65
N ASP A 1098 -2.42 -52.99 -12.97
CA ASP A 1098 -2.19 -54.23 -13.72
C ASP A 1098 -0.92 -54.94 -13.24
N LYS A 1099 0.15 -54.19 -13.00
CA LYS A 1099 1.45 -54.71 -12.54
C LYS A 1099 1.45 -55.16 -11.08
N VAL A 1100 0.69 -54.49 -10.22
CA VAL A 1100 0.46 -54.94 -8.84
C VAL A 1100 -0.38 -56.21 -8.84
N SER A 1101 -1.45 -56.24 -9.64
CA SER A 1101 -2.39 -57.38 -9.72
C SER A 1101 -1.75 -58.62 -10.36
N SER A 1102 -0.84 -58.44 -11.32
CA SER A 1102 -0.07 -59.54 -11.92
C SER A 1102 1.11 -60.01 -11.06
N GLY A 1103 1.41 -59.32 -9.96
CA GLY A 1103 2.55 -59.61 -9.09
C GLY A 1103 3.91 -59.16 -9.64
N GLU A 1104 3.94 -58.44 -10.76
CA GLU A 1104 5.17 -57.84 -11.31
C GLU A 1104 5.78 -56.79 -10.36
N ILE A 1105 4.96 -56.09 -9.58
CA ILE A 1105 5.40 -55.24 -8.47
C ILE A 1105 5.19 -56.00 -7.16
N SER A 1106 6.29 -56.47 -6.57
CA SER A 1106 6.25 -57.22 -5.31
C SER A 1106 6.01 -56.32 -4.09
N ASP A 1107 5.47 -56.89 -3.01
CA ASP A 1107 5.38 -56.21 -1.70
C ASP A 1107 6.74 -55.70 -1.19
N THR A 1108 7.82 -56.39 -1.54
CA THR A 1108 9.18 -55.96 -1.19
C THR A 1108 9.53 -54.66 -1.91
N GLN A 1109 9.17 -54.53 -3.19
CA GLN A 1109 9.36 -53.32 -3.97
C GLN A 1109 8.46 -52.19 -3.47
N ALA A 1110 7.23 -52.51 -3.05
CA ALA A 1110 6.33 -51.53 -2.45
C ALA A 1110 6.83 -50.98 -1.12
N ARG A 1111 7.37 -51.83 -0.24
CA ARG A 1111 7.99 -51.44 1.03
C ARG A 1111 9.23 -50.58 0.86
N ARG A 1112 10.01 -50.76 -0.21
CA ARG A 1112 11.14 -49.88 -0.55
C ARG A 1112 10.69 -48.45 -0.86
N CYS A 1113 9.45 -48.27 -1.29
CA CYS A 1113 8.83 -46.98 -1.59
C CYS A 1113 7.96 -46.45 -0.44
N GLY A 1114 7.96 -47.10 0.73
CA GLY A 1114 7.22 -46.64 1.91
C GLY A 1114 5.79 -47.16 2.04
N PHE A 1115 5.37 -48.11 1.22
CA PHE A 1115 4.03 -48.70 1.26
C PHE A 1115 4.02 -50.07 1.95
N ALA A 1116 2.91 -50.46 2.58
CA ALA A 1116 2.83 -51.72 3.32
C ALA A 1116 2.88 -52.96 2.38
N SER A 1117 2.26 -52.85 1.21
CA SER A 1117 2.11 -53.86 0.17
C SER A 1117 1.96 -53.22 -1.22
N GLY A 1118 2.03 -54.02 -2.29
CA GLY A 1118 1.78 -53.54 -3.65
C GLY A 1118 0.38 -52.95 -3.82
N PHE A 1119 -0.62 -53.53 -3.15
CA PHE A 1119 -1.99 -53.02 -3.16
C PHE A 1119 -2.12 -51.67 -2.44
N ASP A 1120 -1.48 -51.52 -1.27
CA ASP A 1120 -1.43 -50.24 -0.52
C ASP A 1120 -0.79 -49.12 -1.36
N MET A 1121 0.22 -49.46 -2.16
CA MET A 1121 0.84 -48.53 -3.11
C MET A 1121 -0.14 -48.06 -4.17
N TRP A 1122 -0.82 -48.98 -4.85
CA TRP A 1122 -1.80 -48.62 -5.87
C TRP A 1122 -2.96 -47.79 -5.28
N GLU A 1123 -3.53 -48.22 -4.16
CA GLU A 1123 -4.69 -47.58 -3.54
C GLU A 1123 -4.38 -46.14 -3.15
N LYS A 1124 -3.26 -45.88 -2.48
CA LYS A 1124 -2.86 -44.53 -2.07
C LYS A 1124 -2.54 -43.63 -3.25
N VAL A 1125 -1.86 -44.15 -4.28
CA VAL A 1125 -1.57 -43.39 -5.50
C VAL A 1125 -2.87 -43.03 -6.22
N ASN A 1126 -3.78 -43.98 -6.40
CA ASN A 1126 -5.06 -43.77 -7.06
C ASN A 1126 -5.95 -42.77 -6.30
N ASN A 1127 -6.04 -42.90 -4.98
CA ASN A 1127 -6.83 -42.01 -4.12
C ASN A 1127 -6.30 -40.57 -4.15
N ALA A 1128 -4.97 -40.39 -4.26
CA ALA A 1128 -4.40 -39.06 -4.40
C ALA A 1128 -4.86 -38.36 -5.69
N PHE A 1129 -4.89 -39.07 -6.82
CA PHE A 1129 -5.40 -38.49 -8.07
C PHE A 1129 -6.92 -38.24 -8.06
N LEU A 1130 -7.70 -39.07 -7.35
CA LEU A 1130 -9.14 -38.86 -7.16
C LEU A 1130 -9.46 -37.62 -6.31
N ALA A 1131 -8.68 -37.37 -5.27
CA ALA A 1131 -8.88 -36.21 -4.39
C ALA A 1131 -8.66 -34.87 -5.09
N HIS A 1132 -7.97 -34.85 -6.23
CA HIS A 1132 -7.71 -33.67 -7.06
C HIS A 1132 -8.60 -33.58 -8.31
N GLU A 1133 -9.78 -34.22 -8.28
CA GLU A 1133 -10.77 -34.15 -9.37
C GLU A 1133 -10.20 -34.50 -10.77
N SER A 1134 -9.22 -35.40 -10.85
CA SER A 1134 -8.71 -35.85 -12.15
C SER A 1134 -9.85 -36.49 -12.96
N PRO A 1135 -10.05 -36.09 -14.24
CA PRO A 1135 -11.13 -36.63 -15.08
C PRO A 1135 -11.02 -38.14 -15.31
N ASP A 1136 -9.79 -38.68 -15.29
CA ASP A 1136 -9.52 -40.11 -15.42
C ASP A 1136 -8.15 -40.46 -14.77
N PRO A 1137 -8.13 -40.81 -13.47
CA PRO A 1137 -6.90 -41.16 -12.75
C PRO A 1137 -6.09 -42.26 -13.45
N SER A 1138 -6.76 -43.20 -14.13
CA SER A 1138 -6.09 -44.35 -14.75
C SER A 1138 -5.14 -43.96 -15.89
N ARG A 1139 -5.33 -42.77 -16.49
CA ARG A 1139 -4.49 -42.22 -17.57
C ARG A 1139 -3.36 -41.33 -17.08
N GLU A 1140 -3.34 -40.99 -15.79
CA GLU A 1140 -2.31 -40.12 -15.23
C GLU A 1140 -0.97 -40.86 -15.18
N GLU A 1141 0.10 -40.17 -15.58
CA GLU A 1141 1.43 -40.77 -15.65
C GLU A 1141 2.25 -40.55 -14.38
N ILE A 1142 2.90 -41.63 -13.94
CA ILE A 1142 3.77 -41.66 -12.76
C ILE A 1142 5.14 -42.27 -13.11
N TYR A 1143 6.14 -41.91 -12.31
CA TYR A 1143 7.43 -42.58 -12.23
C TYR A 1143 7.47 -43.50 -11.02
N LEU A 1144 7.91 -44.74 -11.24
CA LEU A 1144 8.42 -45.65 -10.22
C LEU A 1144 9.95 -45.68 -10.34
N LEU A 1145 10.63 -45.15 -9.32
CA LEU A 1145 12.08 -44.97 -9.29
C LEU A 1145 12.71 -45.94 -8.29
N GLU A 1146 13.87 -46.51 -8.63
CA GLU A 1146 14.74 -47.23 -7.69
C GLU A 1146 16.14 -46.60 -7.71
N PHE A 1147 16.72 -46.40 -6.53
CA PHE A 1147 17.98 -45.66 -6.38
C PHE A 1147 18.77 -46.17 -5.18
N ASP A 1148 20.08 -45.90 -5.18
CA ASP A 1148 20.94 -46.21 -4.03
C ASP A 1148 20.60 -45.33 -2.82
N ARG A 1149 20.97 -45.77 -1.61
CA ARG A 1149 20.78 -45.00 -0.38
C ARG A 1149 21.23 -43.55 -0.56
N VAL A 1150 20.35 -42.62 -0.21
CA VAL A 1150 20.63 -41.20 -0.36
C VAL A 1150 21.67 -40.72 0.65
N ASN A 1151 22.48 -39.75 0.24
CA ASN A 1151 23.36 -38.99 1.10
C ASN A 1151 22.70 -37.64 1.43
N PRO A 1152 22.34 -37.37 2.70
CA PRO A 1152 21.72 -36.10 3.04
C PRO A 1152 22.71 -34.96 2.92
N ARG A 1153 22.35 -33.94 2.14
CA ARG A 1153 23.13 -32.71 2.00
C ARG A 1153 22.24 -31.52 2.34
N SER A 1154 22.64 -30.76 3.34
CA SER A 1154 21.95 -29.53 3.66
C SER A 1154 22.57 -28.37 2.91
N TRP A 1155 21.70 -27.57 2.33
CA TRP A 1155 22.04 -26.35 1.61
C TRP A 1155 21.76 -25.17 2.63
N ALA A 1156 22.62 -24.16 2.84
CA ALA A 1156 22.44 -22.78 3.39
C ALA A 1156 23.15 -21.58 2.63
N TYR A 1157 22.49 -20.49 2.19
CA TYR A 1157 23.16 -19.46 1.34
C TYR A 1157 24.31 -18.74 2.06
N PHE A 1158 25.48 -18.66 1.39
CA PHE A 1158 26.68 -17.98 1.87
C PHE A 1158 26.88 -16.69 1.07
N ASN A 1159 26.90 -15.55 1.77
CA ASN A 1159 27.31 -14.29 1.16
C ASN A 1159 28.85 -14.24 1.17
N PRO A 1160 29.53 -14.16 0.01
CA PRO A 1160 30.97 -14.06 -0.02
C PRO A 1160 31.43 -12.74 0.65
N PRO A 1161 32.58 -12.74 1.34
CA PRO A 1161 33.07 -11.61 2.16
C PRO A 1161 33.39 -10.31 1.38
N GLU A 1162 33.14 -10.27 0.07
CA GLU A 1162 33.43 -9.15 -0.82
C GLU A 1162 32.17 -8.54 -1.48
N ALA A 1163 30.95 -8.96 -1.10
CA ALA A 1163 29.74 -8.30 -1.57
C ALA A 1163 29.69 -6.86 -1.01
N PRO A 1164 29.60 -5.82 -1.86
CA PRO A 1164 29.58 -4.44 -1.38
C PRO A 1164 28.35 -4.19 -0.49
N GLU A 1165 28.58 -3.64 0.70
CA GLU A 1165 27.57 -3.16 1.65
C GLU A 1165 26.78 -1.98 1.05
N ALA A 1166 25.91 -2.24 0.07
CA ALA A 1166 25.04 -1.23 -0.51
C ALA A 1166 23.61 -1.80 -0.61
N ALA A 1167 22.75 -1.33 0.29
CA ALA A 1167 21.40 -1.83 0.47
C ALA A 1167 20.44 -1.41 -0.63
N PHE A 1168 19.59 -2.34 -1.05
CA PHE A 1168 18.17 -2.10 -1.34
C PHE A 1168 17.44 -3.43 -1.13
N SER A 1169 17.32 -3.84 0.14
CA SER A 1169 16.36 -4.78 0.72
C SER A 1169 16.90 -5.33 2.04
N PHE A 1170 16.00 -5.70 2.95
CA PHE A 1170 16.34 -6.64 4.02
C PHE A 1170 16.55 -8.00 3.37
N GLY A 1171 17.80 -8.39 3.11
CA GLY A 1171 18.14 -9.73 2.62
C GLY A 1171 17.27 -10.25 1.47
N GLY A 1172 16.95 -9.41 0.47
CA GLY A 1172 16.16 -9.80 -0.71
C GLY A 1172 14.62 -9.85 -0.54
N GLN A 1173 14.03 -9.22 0.49
CA GLN A 1173 12.57 -9.26 0.71
C GLN A 1173 11.78 -8.06 0.14
N PRO A 1174 10.55 -8.29 -0.37
CA PRO A 1174 9.41 -7.39 -0.14
C PRO A 1174 8.91 -7.44 1.31
N VAL A 1175 8.46 -6.31 1.83
CA VAL A 1175 7.77 -6.24 3.13
C VAL A 1175 6.33 -6.72 2.93
N PRO A 1176 5.91 -7.86 3.50
CA PRO A 1176 4.72 -7.77 4.37
C PRO A 1176 4.54 -8.94 5.37
N PRO A 1177 3.63 -8.78 6.34
CA PRO A 1177 3.77 -9.34 7.67
C PRO A 1177 2.82 -10.52 7.91
N SER A 1178 3.25 -11.53 8.68
CA SER A 1178 2.32 -12.60 9.07
C SER A 1178 2.59 -13.33 10.39
N ALA A 1179 3.74 -13.18 11.06
CA ALA A 1179 3.95 -13.92 12.32
C ALA A 1179 3.03 -13.48 13.46
N TYR A 1180 2.42 -12.29 13.39
CA TYR A 1180 1.59 -11.73 14.46
C TYR A 1180 0.21 -11.22 14.02
N ARG A 1181 -0.17 -11.38 12.74
CA ARG A 1181 -1.55 -11.17 12.29
C ARG A 1181 -2.33 -12.44 12.60
N TRP A 1182 -3.01 -12.45 13.75
CA TRP A 1182 -3.82 -13.59 14.20
C TRP A 1182 -4.80 -14.03 13.11
N MET A 1183 -4.85 -15.33 12.84
CA MET A 1183 -6.04 -15.96 12.26
C MET A 1183 -7.14 -15.90 13.32
N ALA A 1184 -8.25 -15.25 13.01
CA ALA A 1184 -9.49 -15.52 13.73
C ALA A 1184 -9.90 -16.98 13.39
N PRO A 1185 -10.34 -17.78 14.36
CA PRO A 1185 -10.77 -19.15 14.12
C PRO A 1185 -12.11 -19.14 13.38
N GLY A 1186 -12.06 -19.40 12.08
CA GLY A 1186 -13.21 -19.69 11.24
C GLY A 1186 -13.21 -21.16 10.83
N ALA A 1187 -13.32 -22.07 11.80
CA ALA A 1187 -13.67 -23.46 11.54
C ALA A 1187 -14.51 -23.95 12.73
N ASN A 1188 -15.68 -24.48 12.41
CA ASN A 1188 -16.59 -25.13 13.33
C ASN A 1188 -15.90 -26.26 14.12
N ASP A 1189 -15.49 -25.99 15.36
CA ASP A 1189 -15.30 -27.03 16.37
C ASP A 1189 -16.58 -27.15 17.20
N ASN A 1190 -17.63 -27.66 16.57
CA ASN A 1190 -18.67 -28.39 17.29
C ASN A 1190 -18.06 -29.74 17.73
N VAL A 1191 -17.23 -29.73 18.77
CA VAL A 1191 -17.01 -30.93 19.59
C VAL A 1191 -17.79 -30.73 20.89
N VAL A 1192 -18.99 -31.32 20.86
CA VAL A 1192 -19.86 -31.58 21.98
C VAL A 1192 -19.04 -32.09 23.17
N ALA A 1193 -19.03 -31.34 24.26
CA ALA A 1193 -18.70 -31.90 25.57
C ALA A 1193 -19.91 -32.75 26.03
N PRO A 1194 -19.77 -34.08 26.25
CA PRO A 1194 -20.82 -34.82 26.94
C PRO A 1194 -20.71 -34.51 28.43
N ALA A 1195 -21.70 -33.78 28.94
CA ALA A 1195 -21.98 -33.73 30.36
C ALA A 1195 -22.39 -35.13 30.84
N VAL A 1196 -21.61 -35.70 31.77
CA VAL A 1196 -22.06 -36.78 32.64
C VAL A 1196 -21.68 -36.42 34.08
N LEU A 1197 -22.66 -35.92 34.83
CA LEU A 1197 -22.76 -36.15 36.27
C LEU A 1197 -23.56 -37.45 36.46
N PRO A 1198 -23.25 -38.27 37.48
CA PRO A 1198 -24.00 -38.11 38.72
C PRO A 1198 -23.23 -38.41 40.04
N GLU A 1199 -23.64 -37.62 41.05
CA GLU A 1199 -23.95 -37.97 42.45
C GLU A 1199 -22.94 -38.61 43.46
N LYS A 1200 -22.81 -37.86 44.58
CA LYS A 1200 -22.94 -38.26 46.01
C LYS A 1200 -21.75 -38.95 46.74
N ARG A 1201 -21.14 -38.24 47.71
CA ARG A 1201 -21.48 -38.24 49.16
C ARG A 1201 -20.47 -37.45 50.05
N ARG A 1202 -21.03 -36.55 50.87
CA ARG A 1202 -20.76 -36.21 52.31
C ARG A 1202 -19.33 -35.86 52.77
N ALA A 1203 -19.06 -34.93 53.71
CA ALA A 1203 -19.83 -33.93 54.45
C ALA A 1203 -18.89 -33.12 55.39
N ARG A 1204 -19.35 -31.93 55.84
CA ARG A 1204 -19.03 -31.19 57.10
C ARG A 1204 -17.64 -30.49 57.18
N ARG A 1205 -17.46 -29.24 57.65
CA ARG A 1205 -18.22 -28.34 58.56
C ARG A 1205 -17.76 -26.87 58.34
N HIS A 1206 -18.68 -25.92 58.49
CA HIS A 1206 -18.45 -24.48 58.82
C HIS A 1206 -18.69 -24.30 60.36
N PRO A 1207 -18.68 -23.08 60.96
CA PRO A 1207 -17.77 -21.91 60.90
C PRO A 1207 -17.52 -21.27 62.31
N SER A 1208 -16.61 -20.28 62.45
CA SER A 1208 -16.67 -19.12 63.41
C SER A 1208 -15.32 -18.38 63.47
N ILE A 1209 -15.17 -17.10 63.08
CA ILE A 1209 -15.45 -15.82 63.82
C ILE A 1209 -14.39 -15.56 64.92
N LYS A 1210 -13.36 -14.69 64.68
CA LYS A 1210 -13.16 -13.26 65.12
C LYS A 1210 -12.63 -13.10 66.58
N PRO A 1211 -12.19 -11.91 67.04
CA PRO A 1211 -11.58 -10.74 66.35
C PRO A 1211 -10.36 -10.13 67.09
N GLU A 1212 -9.58 -9.30 66.41
CA GLU A 1212 -9.24 -7.90 66.79
C GLU A 1212 -8.87 -7.12 65.53
#